data_AF-A0A9X0B4W8-F1
#
_entry.id   AF-A0A9X0B4W8-F1
#
_cell.length_a   1.000
_cell.length_b   1.000
_cell.length_c   1.000
_cell.angle_alpha   90.00
_cell.angle_beta   90.00
_cell.angle_gamma   90.00
#
_symmetry.space_group_name_H-M   'P 1'
#
loop_
_entity.id
_entity.type
_entity.pdbx_description
1 polymer ?
#
loop_
_entity_poly.entity_id
_entity_poly.type
_entity_poly.pdbx_seq_one_letter_code
_entity_poly.pdbx_strand_id
1 'polypeptide(L)'
;METRKPTTRTVAQRRVYGKRKNNAPRAVFDQKSPARETCKAVDATVEAIQSKLAEITINEEPVSAAQKVETPQNGGLAAEDQEDESKLQYPDGPPSTTTDPQPTPPSMDVPTEQPAEKTAEMKRYEEMVEVRISSEEARAQRTPKKAALKPNNPTPEKRSTKKTSAGRRSSGFIHDPKTNAYVRPILDEALSPIASQSIQKFGSWASKSTKMFHVAKLAEGSYGEVYKLHLREEGERPMVSKSRLARLRAYGDGVFKVVPLNAPRGPGSKKFTSIEEIASEAKMLKYLDPIPGFARFREIHVVQGRFPESFQKAWDHYKETKDDCLNPDPSSKKSYADTQLWAIVEMDDAGCELEKFSWSSIFQIYDVFWGVAMALARAEEYAMFEHRDLHLGNVCIRSTRPDGSMEPPSDLDAMRQSSSSGFGTSSIETTIIDYSLSRADLRLADLPDDPEGVVEIASSDLDKKQIFDAVGEDEDEILLRNTYRYMRATVYTGDPSQTEKIKDIPGIWAEYAPRTNLVWLLFLLKNLLKNRKPEAVATVPPAQPQRRALAPCSPNRKTTSRAPDSAKPAKTKEHAGAGALVKEHQSKGLQSKIAKLKQVLEGRMETVLDLLDLEHGHEDMCCAADLVAYAMDSQWLVEEDFF
;
A
#
# COMPACT_ATOMS: atom_id res chain seq x y z
N MET A 1 19.68 38.70 -66.63
CA MET A 1 20.18 39.33 -65.40
C MET A 1 19.30 40.53 -65.07
N GLU A 2 18.76 40.71 -63.86
CA GLU A 2 18.58 39.77 -62.74
C GLU A 2 17.51 40.34 -61.78
N THR A 3 16.76 39.51 -61.06
CA THR A 3 15.49 39.95 -60.44
C THR A 3 15.40 39.83 -58.92
N ARG A 4 15.20 40.99 -58.27
CA ARG A 4 14.37 41.25 -57.07
C ARG A 4 14.56 40.40 -55.81
N LYS A 5 14.75 41.12 -54.69
CA LYS A 5 13.85 41.04 -53.51
C LYS A 5 13.59 42.45 -52.93
N PRO A 6 12.32 42.87 -52.72
CA PRO A 6 11.98 44.04 -51.92
C PRO A 6 11.35 43.65 -50.56
N THR A 7 11.56 44.49 -49.54
CA THR A 7 11.03 44.32 -48.17
C THR A 7 9.60 44.85 -48.01
N THR A 8 8.78 44.22 -47.17
CA THR A 8 7.39 44.67 -46.85
C THR A 8 7.25 45.07 -45.39
N ARG A 9 6.32 46.01 -45.08
CA ARG A 9 6.14 46.53 -43.72
C ARG A 9 4.67 46.85 -43.36
N THR A 10 4.26 46.39 -42.18
CA THR A 10 3.27 46.99 -41.23
C THR A 10 1.73 46.92 -41.47
N VAL A 11 1.04 46.58 -40.35
CA VAL A 11 -0.35 46.90 -39.87
C VAL A 11 -1.52 45.88 -40.06
N ALA A 12 -2.31 45.75 -38.97
CA ALA A 12 -3.67 45.15 -38.80
C ALA A 12 -3.73 43.62 -38.57
N GLN A 13 -4.69 43.03 -37.81
CA GLN A 13 -6.00 43.52 -37.30
C GLN A 13 -6.24 43.22 -35.78
N ARG A 14 -7.45 43.55 -35.25
CA ARG A 14 -7.92 43.32 -33.87
C ARG A 14 -8.85 42.10 -33.73
N ARG A 15 -8.70 41.37 -32.62
CA ARG A 15 -9.71 40.60 -31.83
C ARG A 15 -10.92 39.94 -32.55
N VAL A 16 -11.00 38.61 -32.44
CA VAL A 16 -12.27 37.86 -32.24
C VAL A 16 -12.07 36.85 -31.09
N TYR A 17 -13.15 36.46 -30.42
CA TYR A 17 -13.16 35.60 -29.22
C TYR A 17 -13.10 34.11 -29.59
N GLY A 18 -12.27 33.31 -28.91
CA GLY A 18 -12.14 31.86 -29.12
C GLY A 18 -11.80 31.11 -27.83
N LYS A 19 -12.50 30.00 -27.56
CA LYS A 19 -12.40 29.26 -26.29
C LYS A 19 -11.11 28.43 -26.23
N ARG A 20 -10.31 28.59 -25.17
CA ARG A 20 -9.36 27.55 -24.73
C ARG A 20 -10.12 26.47 -23.96
N LYS A 21 -9.75 25.20 -24.12
CA LYS A 21 -10.23 24.09 -23.29
C LYS A 21 -9.28 23.92 -22.10
N ASN A 22 -9.75 24.14 -20.88
CA ASN A 22 -9.05 23.70 -19.67
C ASN A 22 -9.76 22.45 -19.15
N ASN A 23 -9.12 21.28 -19.28
CA ASN A 23 -9.63 20.02 -18.73
C ASN A 23 -8.85 19.66 -17.46
N ALA A 24 -9.32 20.17 -16.32
CA ALA A 24 -8.90 19.72 -14.99
C ALA A 24 -10.15 19.67 -14.09
N PRO A 25 -10.62 18.49 -13.63
CA PRO A 25 -11.95 18.33 -13.02
C PRO A 25 -12.00 18.80 -11.56
N ARG A 26 -11.99 20.11 -11.32
CA ARG A 26 -12.26 20.66 -9.98
C ARG A 26 -13.71 20.40 -9.55
N ALA A 27 -13.88 19.63 -8.47
CA ALA A 27 -15.19 19.38 -7.88
C ALA A 27 -15.76 20.62 -7.17
N VAL A 28 -16.80 21.24 -7.76
CA VAL A 28 -17.60 22.30 -7.12
C VAL A 28 -19.09 22.00 -7.32
N PHE A 29 -19.88 22.22 -6.27
CA PHE A 29 -21.33 22.09 -6.32
C PHE A 29 -21.95 23.28 -7.08
N ASP A 30 -22.59 23.07 -8.23
CA ASP A 30 -24.06 23.06 -8.30
C ASP A 30 -24.63 22.56 -9.66
N GLN A 31 -25.90 22.15 -9.64
CA GLN A 31 -26.87 21.85 -10.72
C GLN A 31 -26.45 21.41 -12.15
N LYS A 32 -27.15 20.35 -12.63
CA LYS A 32 -27.27 19.80 -14.01
C LYS A 32 -26.14 18.88 -14.48
N SER A 33 -26.46 17.58 -14.53
CA SER A 33 -25.66 16.53 -15.18
C SER A 33 -26.04 16.36 -16.66
N PRO A 34 -25.09 15.97 -17.53
CA PRO A 34 -25.34 15.08 -18.67
C PRO A 34 -25.49 13.62 -18.21
N ALA A 35 -25.89 12.72 -19.12
CA ALA A 35 -26.11 11.29 -18.82
C ALA A 35 -24.83 10.44 -19.02
N ARG A 36 -24.92 9.14 -18.67
CA ARG A 36 -23.93 8.13 -19.08
C ARG A 36 -23.92 7.96 -20.60
N GLU A 37 -22.74 7.93 -21.19
CA GLU A 37 -22.47 7.29 -22.49
C GLU A 37 -21.38 6.21 -22.30
N THR A 38 -21.24 5.29 -23.25
CA THR A 38 -20.73 3.92 -23.00
C THR A 38 -19.38 3.62 -23.64
N CYS A 39 -18.52 2.90 -22.90
CA CYS A 39 -17.34 2.12 -23.30
C CYS A 39 -16.19 2.83 -24.06
N LYS A 40 -16.47 3.63 -25.09
CA LYS A 40 -15.48 4.16 -26.04
C LYS A 40 -14.39 5.07 -25.47
N ALA A 41 -14.49 5.46 -24.20
CA ALA A 41 -13.46 6.22 -23.51
C ALA A 41 -12.29 5.34 -23.01
N VAL A 42 -12.52 4.03 -22.82
CA VAL A 42 -11.46 3.07 -22.44
C VAL A 42 -10.62 2.77 -23.68
N ASP A 43 -11.27 2.37 -24.78
CA ASP A 43 -10.66 2.10 -26.09
C ASP A 43 -9.70 3.24 -26.51
N ALA A 44 -10.19 4.48 -26.47
CA ALA A 44 -9.40 5.68 -26.83
C ALA A 44 -8.27 6.03 -25.83
N THR A 45 -8.25 5.42 -24.65
CA THR A 45 -7.13 5.53 -23.69
C THR A 45 -6.08 4.45 -23.97
N VAL A 46 -6.52 3.23 -24.32
CA VAL A 46 -5.63 2.14 -24.76
C VAL A 46 -4.94 2.49 -26.08
N GLU A 47 -5.67 2.99 -27.08
CA GLU A 47 -5.09 3.50 -28.34
C GLU A 47 -4.03 4.59 -28.10
N ALA A 48 -4.22 5.45 -27.08
CA ALA A 48 -3.29 6.52 -26.72
C ALA A 48 -2.03 6.04 -25.97
N ILE A 49 -2.07 4.85 -25.37
CA ILE A 49 -0.91 4.16 -24.78
C ILE A 49 -0.16 3.41 -25.89
N GLN A 50 -0.87 2.62 -26.70
CA GLN A 50 -0.31 1.88 -27.84
C GLN A 50 0.38 2.81 -28.85
N SER A 51 -0.20 3.98 -29.14
CA SER A 51 0.42 4.98 -30.03
C SER A 51 1.75 5.53 -29.50
N LYS A 52 1.95 5.58 -28.17
CA LYS A 52 3.23 6.01 -27.56
C LYS A 52 4.29 4.92 -27.57
N LEU A 53 3.88 3.67 -27.39
CA LEU A 53 4.79 2.52 -27.44
C LEU A 53 5.29 2.27 -28.88
N ALA A 54 4.44 2.51 -29.90
CA ALA A 54 4.77 2.28 -31.30
C ALA A 54 5.76 3.28 -31.92
N GLU A 55 6.00 4.45 -31.32
CA GLU A 55 6.93 5.46 -31.87
C GLU A 55 8.41 5.21 -31.51
N ILE A 56 8.72 4.22 -30.66
CA ILE A 56 10.10 3.85 -30.28
C ILE A 56 10.58 2.65 -31.10
N THR A 57 11.02 2.90 -32.32
CA THR A 57 11.71 1.88 -33.13
C THR A 57 13.22 1.91 -32.87
N ILE A 58 13.76 0.86 -32.24
CA ILE A 58 15.21 0.65 -32.13
C ILE A 58 15.73 0.19 -33.49
N ASN A 59 16.69 0.91 -34.06
CA ASN A 59 17.39 0.49 -35.27
C ASN A 59 18.56 -0.44 -34.91
N GLU A 60 18.45 -1.72 -35.25
CA GLU A 60 19.60 -2.62 -35.24
C GLU A 60 20.47 -2.41 -36.49
N GLU A 61 21.77 -2.15 -36.30
CA GLU A 61 22.81 -2.50 -37.29
C GLU A 61 23.92 -3.32 -36.60
N PRO A 62 24.41 -4.41 -37.21
CA PRO A 62 25.33 -5.35 -36.56
C PRO A 62 26.80 -4.91 -36.66
N VAL A 63 27.51 -4.85 -35.52
CA VAL A 63 28.96 -4.63 -35.50
C VAL A 63 29.70 -5.96 -35.48
N SER A 64 30.42 -6.26 -36.56
CA SER A 64 31.24 -7.47 -36.72
C SER A 64 32.53 -7.44 -35.91
N ALA A 65 33.02 -8.61 -35.51
CA ALA A 65 34.17 -8.77 -34.61
C ALA A 65 35.55 -8.41 -35.20
N ALA A 66 36.47 -8.17 -34.26
CA ALA A 66 37.94 -8.24 -34.35
C ALA A 66 38.71 -7.14 -35.11
N GLN A 67 39.62 -6.48 -34.37
CA GLN A 67 41.03 -6.42 -34.77
C GLN A 67 41.97 -6.29 -33.55
N LYS A 68 43.19 -6.81 -33.68
CA LYS A 68 44.26 -6.71 -32.67
C LYS A 68 44.95 -5.35 -32.74
N VAL A 69 45.47 -4.88 -31.61
CA VAL A 69 46.64 -3.98 -31.56
C VAL A 69 47.62 -4.55 -30.53
N GLU A 70 48.92 -4.38 -30.79
CA GLU A 70 50.02 -5.08 -30.09
C GLU A 70 50.79 -4.15 -29.15
N THR A 71 51.34 -4.70 -28.06
CA THR A 71 52.28 -4.02 -27.16
C THR A 71 53.50 -4.95 -26.92
N PRO A 72 54.75 -4.47 -26.98
CA PRO A 72 55.91 -5.34 -27.26
C PRO A 72 56.55 -6.05 -26.06
N GLN A 73 57.39 -7.05 -26.38
CA GLN A 73 58.05 -7.97 -25.44
C GLN A 73 59.40 -7.47 -24.87
N ASN A 74 59.68 -7.87 -23.62
CA ASN A 74 60.98 -8.31 -23.05
C ASN A 74 60.75 -8.58 -21.55
N GLY A 75 61.21 -9.65 -20.88
CA GLY A 75 62.05 -10.82 -21.23
C GLY A 75 62.92 -11.19 -20.00
N GLY A 76 63.21 -12.44 -19.63
CA GLY A 76 62.82 -13.79 -20.09
C GLY A 76 63.62 -14.88 -19.33
N LEU A 77 63.43 -16.18 -19.65
CA LEU A 77 64.15 -17.37 -19.11
C LEU A 77 63.85 -17.72 -17.62
N ALA A 78 63.77 -18.97 -17.13
CA ALA A 78 63.84 -20.37 -17.64
C ALA A 78 62.88 -21.23 -16.75
N ALA A 79 62.29 -22.40 -17.12
CA ALA A 79 62.85 -23.73 -17.48
C ALA A 79 63.82 -24.31 -16.41
N GLU A 80 63.86 -25.60 -16.01
CA GLU A 80 63.12 -26.89 -16.27
C GLU A 80 63.63 -27.92 -15.20
N ASP A 81 63.00 -29.03 -14.77
CA ASP A 81 61.58 -29.43 -14.53
C ASP A 81 61.50 -30.79 -13.71
N GLN A 82 60.30 -31.29 -13.38
CA GLN A 82 59.88 -32.67 -12.92
C GLN A 82 60.30 -33.32 -11.55
N GLU A 83 59.30 -33.95 -10.88
CA GLU A 83 59.25 -35.31 -10.22
C GLU A 83 60.20 -35.72 -9.05
N ASP A 84 59.87 -36.61 -8.07
CA ASP A 84 58.62 -37.23 -7.53
C ASP A 84 58.91 -37.93 -6.15
N GLU A 85 57.89 -38.36 -5.38
CA GLU A 85 57.82 -39.32 -4.21
C GLU A 85 58.92 -39.37 -3.08
N SER A 86 58.67 -39.78 -1.81
CA SER A 86 57.44 -39.92 -0.99
C SER A 86 57.75 -40.19 0.53
N LYS A 87 56.71 -40.02 1.39
CA LYS A 87 56.34 -40.86 2.59
C LYS A 87 56.98 -40.73 4.01
N LEU A 88 56.06 -40.97 5.00
CA LEU A 88 56.19 -41.43 6.42
C LEU A 88 56.66 -40.46 7.54
N GLN A 89 56.34 -40.64 8.84
CA GLN A 89 55.05 -40.88 9.57
C GLN A 89 55.21 -40.53 11.09
N TYR A 90 54.11 -40.42 11.85
CA TYR A 90 54.00 -40.06 13.29
C TYR A 90 54.63 -41.06 14.30
N PRO A 91 54.78 -40.64 15.59
CA PRO A 91 54.05 -41.33 16.69
C PRO A 91 53.47 -40.42 17.81
N ASP A 92 52.76 -41.01 18.78
CA ASP A 92 51.90 -40.41 19.82
C ASP A 92 52.57 -39.97 21.16
N GLY A 93 51.79 -39.35 22.06
CA GLY A 93 52.13 -38.96 23.47
C GLY A 93 51.33 -39.74 24.55
N PRO A 94 50.83 -39.16 25.68
CA PRO A 94 51.02 -37.82 26.28
C PRO A 94 51.95 -37.85 27.55
N PRO A 95 51.59 -37.84 28.88
CA PRO A 95 50.33 -37.64 29.67
C PRO A 95 50.42 -36.64 30.89
N SER A 96 49.38 -36.63 31.76
CA SER A 96 49.34 -36.25 33.20
C SER A 96 49.24 -34.78 33.70
N THR A 97 48.04 -34.40 34.19
CA THR A 97 47.65 -33.65 35.44
C THR A 97 48.65 -32.70 36.15
N THR A 98 48.31 -31.50 36.66
CA THR A 98 47.04 -30.74 36.92
C THR A 98 47.32 -29.20 36.81
N THR A 99 46.63 -28.15 37.31
CA THR A 99 45.60 -27.91 38.38
C THR A 99 44.91 -26.53 38.21
N ASP A 100 43.80 -26.26 38.93
CA ASP A 100 43.10 -24.95 39.14
C ASP A 100 43.43 -24.39 40.57
N PRO A 101 43.17 -23.11 41.00
CA PRO A 101 41.91 -22.37 40.84
C PRO A 101 41.96 -20.82 40.64
N GLN A 102 40.76 -20.23 40.46
CA GLN A 102 40.38 -18.79 40.45
C GLN A 102 40.79 -17.99 41.72
N PRO A 103 40.91 -16.64 41.67
CA PRO A 103 39.97 -15.79 42.44
C PRO A 103 39.61 -14.39 41.87
N THR A 104 38.58 -13.78 42.46
CA THR A 104 38.10 -12.36 42.36
C THR A 104 37.51 -11.94 43.72
N PRO A 105 37.23 -10.65 44.05
CA PRO A 105 37.82 -9.36 43.65
C PRO A 105 38.37 -8.61 44.92
N PRO A 106 38.54 -7.27 44.90
CA PRO A 106 37.90 -6.44 45.96
C PRO A 106 37.40 -5.05 45.49
N SER A 107 36.90 -4.22 46.42
CA SER A 107 36.17 -2.95 46.18
C SER A 107 36.45 -1.84 47.21
N MET A 108 36.13 -0.58 46.88
CA MET A 108 36.14 0.64 47.73
C MET A 108 37.57 1.17 48.06
N ASP A 109 37.84 2.46 48.32
CA ASP A 109 36.98 3.59 48.69
C ASP A 109 37.55 4.98 48.27
N VAL A 110 36.89 6.10 48.62
CA VAL A 110 37.19 7.49 48.16
C VAL A 110 38.14 8.27 49.09
N PRO A 111 38.99 9.18 48.54
CA PRO A 111 39.14 10.53 49.12
C PRO A 111 38.97 11.67 48.10
N THR A 112 38.51 12.83 48.60
CA THR A 112 38.29 14.07 47.82
C THR A 112 39.47 15.03 47.96
N GLU A 113 39.93 15.66 46.87
CA GLU A 113 40.52 17.01 46.92
C GLU A 113 40.53 17.71 45.55
N GLN A 114 40.46 19.05 45.54
CA GLN A 114 40.69 19.90 44.35
C GLN A 114 42.12 20.46 44.39
N PRO A 115 42.71 20.84 43.24
CA PRO A 115 42.90 22.29 43.06
C PRO A 115 42.88 22.84 41.62
N ALA A 116 42.42 24.09 41.52
CA ALA A 116 42.88 25.20 40.66
C ALA A 116 43.03 25.04 39.12
N GLU A 117 42.39 25.96 38.41
CA GLU A 117 42.51 26.20 36.96
C GLU A 117 43.84 26.86 36.55
N LYS A 118 44.23 26.73 35.27
CA LYS A 118 44.85 27.84 34.52
C LYS A 118 44.72 27.73 32.98
N THR A 119 44.22 28.83 32.41
CA THR A 119 44.23 29.24 30.99
C THR A 119 45.65 29.29 30.39
N ALA A 120 45.93 29.37 29.07
CA ALA A 120 45.16 29.83 27.88
C ALA A 120 45.64 29.03 26.62
N GLU A 121 45.35 29.31 25.32
CA GLU A 121 44.88 30.50 24.58
C GLU A 121 43.86 30.13 23.46
N MET A 122 43.01 31.10 23.08
CA MET A 122 42.49 31.25 21.72
C MET A 122 42.72 32.70 21.28
N LYS A 123 43.05 32.94 20.01
CA LYS A 123 43.24 34.30 19.46
C LYS A 123 42.00 34.78 18.69
N ARG A 124 41.72 36.08 18.85
CA ARG A 124 40.53 36.81 18.38
C ARG A 124 40.82 37.52 17.05
N TYR A 125 39.76 38.02 16.41
CA TYR A 125 39.59 39.24 15.58
C TYR A 125 38.52 38.92 14.50
N GLU A 126 37.59 39.80 14.12
CA GLU A 126 37.39 41.21 14.47
C GLU A 126 35.87 41.57 14.52
N GLU A 127 35.52 42.79 14.95
CA GLU A 127 34.15 43.17 15.35
C GLU A 127 33.82 44.60 14.88
N MET A 128 32.62 44.84 14.30
CA MET A 128 32.25 46.11 13.66
C MET A 128 30.91 46.69 14.15
N VAL A 129 31.03 47.53 15.19
CA VAL A 129 30.26 48.76 15.49
C VAL A 129 28.73 48.77 15.24
N GLU A 130 27.97 48.80 16.32
CA GLU A 130 26.57 49.24 16.35
C GLU A 130 26.48 50.79 16.42
N VAL A 131 25.65 51.41 15.58
CA VAL A 131 25.43 52.88 15.58
C VAL A 131 24.04 53.21 16.15
N ARG A 132 24.00 53.84 17.33
CA ARG A 132 22.79 54.49 17.88
C ARG A 132 22.88 56.01 17.71
N ILE A 133 21.79 56.62 17.26
CA ILE A 133 21.56 58.07 17.35
C ILE A 133 20.14 58.28 17.89
N SER A 134 20.00 59.19 18.84
CA SER A 134 18.70 59.66 19.37
C SER A 134 18.80 61.16 19.62
N SER A 135 17.74 61.91 19.32
CA SER A 135 17.61 63.33 19.64
C SER A 135 16.15 63.71 19.93
N GLU A 136 15.96 64.88 20.51
CA GLU A 136 14.95 65.12 21.53
C GLU A 136 13.54 65.56 21.06
N GLU A 137 12.67 65.56 22.07
CA GLU A 137 11.27 65.96 22.16
C GLU A 137 10.85 67.30 21.50
N ALA A 138 9.55 67.39 21.17
CA ALA A 138 8.86 68.67 20.97
C ALA A 138 7.41 68.67 21.54
N ARG A 139 7.29 68.45 22.85
CA ARG A 139 6.27 68.96 23.79
C ARG A 139 4.97 69.58 23.23
N ALA A 140 3.81 68.96 23.53
CA ALA A 140 2.52 69.66 23.66
C ALA A 140 1.67 69.04 24.79
N GLN A 141 1.18 69.88 25.72
CA GLN A 141 0.42 69.46 26.91
C GLN A 141 -1.01 70.01 26.89
N ARG A 142 -2.00 69.24 27.38
CA ARG A 142 -3.07 69.75 28.28
C ARG A 142 -3.90 68.62 28.93
N THR A 143 -4.66 68.99 29.96
CA THR A 143 -5.06 68.14 31.09
C THR A 143 -6.57 67.84 31.17
N PRO A 144 -7.00 66.80 31.92
CA PRO A 144 -8.38 66.30 31.95
C PRO A 144 -9.30 67.02 32.96
N LYS A 145 -10.61 66.74 32.89
CA LYS A 145 -11.60 67.09 33.93
C LYS A 145 -12.55 65.93 34.24
N LYS A 146 -12.97 65.81 35.50
CA LYS A 146 -13.98 64.85 36.02
C LYS A 146 -15.27 65.60 36.43
N ALA A 147 -16.44 65.00 36.19
CA ALA A 147 -17.72 65.18 36.90
C ALA A 147 -18.79 64.28 36.22
N ALA A 148 -19.96 63.93 36.78
CA ALA A 148 -20.40 63.63 38.15
C ALA A 148 -21.80 62.95 38.07
N LEU A 149 -22.28 62.35 39.17
CA LEU A 149 -23.45 61.46 39.25
C LEU A 149 -24.85 62.11 39.00
N LYS A 150 -25.75 61.36 38.31
CA LYS A 150 -27.21 61.01 38.55
C LYS A 150 -28.20 62.04 39.19
N PRO A 151 -29.57 61.93 39.04
CA PRO A 151 -30.40 60.71 38.80
C PRO A 151 -31.64 60.82 37.85
N ASN A 152 -32.38 59.69 37.73
CA ASN A 152 -33.84 59.38 37.46
C ASN A 152 -34.83 60.51 37.02
N ASN A 153 -35.93 60.33 36.27
CA ASN A 153 -36.79 59.20 35.79
C ASN A 153 -37.80 59.77 34.71
N PRO A 154 -38.77 59.05 34.10
CA PRO A 154 -38.94 57.62 33.74
C PRO A 154 -39.25 57.42 32.21
N THR A 155 -39.81 56.26 31.80
CA THR A 155 -40.12 55.82 30.42
C THR A 155 -41.48 56.34 29.85
N PRO A 156 -41.70 56.25 28.51
CA PRO A 156 -42.43 55.08 27.97
C PRO A 156 -41.88 54.46 26.66
N GLU A 157 -42.02 53.13 26.61
CA GLU A 157 -42.12 52.18 25.48
C GLU A 157 -41.69 52.54 24.03
N LYS A 158 -40.88 51.63 23.44
CA LYS A 158 -41.09 51.13 22.06
C LYS A 158 -40.51 49.72 21.86
N ARG A 159 -41.18 48.91 21.04
CA ARG A 159 -40.91 47.46 20.83
C ARG A 159 -39.47 47.18 20.42
N SER A 160 -38.75 46.39 21.22
CA SER A 160 -37.52 45.72 20.80
C SER A 160 -37.85 44.39 20.12
N THR A 161 -37.70 44.32 18.79
CA THR A 161 -37.70 43.04 18.07
C THR A 161 -36.43 42.28 18.42
N LYS A 162 -36.52 41.23 19.25
CA LYS A 162 -35.42 40.30 19.48
C LYS A 162 -34.99 39.66 18.16
N LYS A 163 -33.93 40.19 17.52
CA LYS A 163 -33.12 39.39 16.60
C LYS A 163 -32.47 38.30 17.44
N THR A 164 -33.06 37.11 17.45
CA THR A 164 -32.39 35.90 17.89
C THR A 164 -31.12 35.77 17.07
N SER A 165 -29.96 35.93 17.70
CA SER A 165 -28.68 35.65 17.08
C SER A 165 -28.65 34.17 16.75
N ALA A 166 -28.88 33.83 15.48
CA ALA A 166 -28.76 32.47 14.99
C ALA A 166 -27.39 31.93 15.42
N GLY A 167 -27.38 30.85 16.20
CA GLY A 167 -26.19 30.37 16.89
C GLY A 167 -25.05 30.23 15.89
N ARG A 168 -24.00 31.04 16.05
CA ARG A 168 -22.85 31.06 15.14
C ARG A 168 -22.19 29.70 15.22
N ARG A 169 -22.50 28.82 14.24
CA ARG A 169 -21.94 27.47 14.14
C ARG A 169 -20.45 27.57 14.44
N SER A 170 -19.99 26.82 15.44
CA SER A 170 -18.55 26.65 15.66
C SER A 170 -17.95 26.18 14.34
N SER A 171 -16.85 26.79 13.92
CA SER A 171 -16.38 26.73 12.53
C SER A 171 -15.89 25.34 12.08
N GLY A 172 -15.97 24.32 12.93
CA GLY A 172 -15.37 22.99 12.73
C GLY A 172 -13.85 23.00 12.86
N PHE A 173 -13.20 24.06 12.39
CA PHE A 173 -11.76 24.27 12.35
C PHE A 173 -11.15 24.82 13.67
N ILE A 174 -9.82 24.81 13.72
CA ILE A 174 -8.99 25.35 14.80
C ILE A 174 -7.99 26.35 14.19
N HIS A 175 -8.23 27.64 14.42
CA HIS A 175 -7.52 28.74 13.77
C HIS A 175 -6.26 29.20 14.53
N ASP A 176 -5.45 28.28 15.07
CA ASP A 176 -4.12 28.64 15.61
C ASP A 176 -3.08 28.70 14.47
N PRO A 177 -2.49 29.87 14.16
CA PRO A 177 -1.57 29.97 13.03
C PRO A 177 -0.31 29.10 13.16
N LYS A 178 0.18 28.87 14.39
CA LYS A 178 1.43 28.14 14.61
C LYS A 178 1.27 26.64 14.36
N THR A 179 0.19 26.06 14.84
CA THR A 179 -0.11 24.63 14.67
C THR A 179 -0.55 24.34 13.23
N ASN A 180 -1.32 25.24 12.59
CA ASN A 180 -1.66 25.11 11.16
C ASN A 180 -0.43 25.27 10.25
N ALA A 181 0.56 26.10 10.61
CA ALA A 181 1.83 26.18 9.89
C ALA A 181 2.68 24.92 10.10
N TYR A 182 2.70 24.35 11.32
CA TYR A 182 3.44 23.12 11.61
C TYR A 182 2.93 21.91 10.80
N VAL A 183 1.61 21.71 10.74
CA VAL A 183 1.02 20.60 9.97
C VAL A 183 0.80 20.92 8.49
N ARG A 184 1.33 22.05 8.00
CA ARG A 184 1.04 22.55 6.64
C ARG A 184 1.38 21.56 5.52
N PRO A 185 2.51 20.81 5.55
CA PRO A 185 2.80 19.81 4.51
C PRO A 185 1.66 18.79 4.30
N ILE A 186 1.06 18.27 5.37
CA ILE A 186 -0.09 17.34 5.28
C ILE A 186 -1.35 18.05 4.74
N LEU A 187 -1.53 19.35 5.05
CA LEU A 187 -2.65 20.15 4.54
C LEU A 187 -2.48 20.58 3.07
N ASP A 188 -1.26 20.59 2.52
CA ASP A 188 -1.02 20.83 1.10
C ASP A 188 -1.34 19.60 0.24
N GLU A 189 -1.19 18.38 0.78
CA GLU A 189 -1.51 17.16 0.05
C GLU A 189 -3.02 16.89 -0.13
N ALA A 190 -3.87 17.53 0.68
CA ALA A 190 -5.31 17.27 0.71
C ALA A 190 -6.07 17.82 -0.52
N LEU A 191 -6.93 16.97 -1.11
CA LEU A 191 -7.58 17.23 -2.40
C LEU A 191 -8.76 18.20 -2.30
N SER A 192 -9.53 18.17 -1.20
CA SER A 192 -10.66 19.10 -1.05
C SER A 192 -10.24 20.43 -0.41
N PRO A 193 -10.81 21.58 -0.86
CA PRO A 193 -10.61 22.88 -0.23
C PRO A 193 -11.10 22.98 1.23
N ILE A 194 -11.80 21.96 1.74
CA ILE A 194 -12.26 21.88 3.13
C ILE A 194 -11.19 21.22 4.00
N ALA A 195 -10.49 20.23 3.46
CA ALA A 195 -9.41 19.53 4.15
C ALA A 195 -8.13 20.36 4.18
N SER A 196 -7.72 20.90 3.04
CA SER A 196 -6.49 21.72 2.90
C SER A 196 -6.58 23.11 3.56
N GLN A 197 -7.76 23.52 4.05
CA GLN A 197 -7.94 24.83 4.68
C GLN A 197 -7.24 24.95 6.05
N SER A 198 -7.50 24.02 6.97
CA SER A 198 -7.12 24.15 8.38
C SER A 198 -7.42 22.86 9.17
N ILE A 199 -6.72 22.68 10.30
CA ILE A 199 -6.97 21.62 11.29
C ILE A 199 -8.44 21.59 11.69
N GLN A 200 -9.07 20.41 11.61
CA GLN A 200 -10.46 20.19 12.02
C GLN A 200 -10.54 19.66 13.48
N LYS A 201 -11.59 20.02 14.22
CA LYS A 201 -11.89 19.39 15.51
C LYS A 201 -12.40 17.98 15.26
N PHE A 202 -11.77 16.95 15.81
CA PHE A 202 -12.04 15.54 15.49
C PHE A 202 -13.53 15.19 15.69
N GLY A 203 -14.13 15.53 16.83
CA GLY A 203 -15.58 15.33 17.06
C GLY A 203 -16.49 16.12 16.10
N SER A 204 -16.04 17.27 15.58
CA SER A 204 -16.78 18.04 14.55
C SER A 204 -16.61 17.45 13.15
N TRP A 205 -15.50 16.77 12.88
CA TRP A 205 -15.29 16.00 11.64
C TRP A 205 -16.16 14.74 11.66
N ALA A 206 -16.02 13.88 12.67
CA ALA A 206 -16.75 12.61 12.77
C ALA A 206 -18.28 12.80 12.84
N SER A 207 -18.78 13.85 13.49
CA SER A 207 -20.24 14.13 13.53
C SER A 207 -20.88 14.43 12.17
N LYS A 208 -20.08 14.61 11.10
CA LYS A 208 -20.55 14.68 9.71
C LYS A 208 -20.89 13.30 9.15
N SER A 209 -20.10 12.27 9.48
CA SER A 209 -20.19 10.92 8.91
C SER A 209 -21.05 9.97 9.76
N THR A 210 -20.94 9.99 11.10
CA THR A 210 -21.56 8.99 12.00
C THR A 210 -23.08 8.82 11.89
N LYS A 211 -23.78 9.81 11.33
CA LYS A 211 -25.23 9.74 11.06
C LYS A 211 -25.57 8.95 9.79
N MET A 212 -24.66 8.90 8.82
CA MET A 212 -24.85 8.19 7.55
C MET A 212 -24.08 6.86 7.52
N PHE A 213 -22.99 6.75 8.29
CA PHE A 213 -22.07 5.62 8.26
C PHE A 213 -22.03 4.88 9.60
N HIS A 214 -21.84 3.57 9.53
CA HIS A 214 -21.36 2.74 10.63
C HIS A 214 -19.83 2.87 10.68
N VAL A 215 -19.24 2.84 11.88
CA VAL A 215 -17.78 2.88 12.07
C VAL A 215 -17.37 1.56 12.70
N ALA A 216 -16.44 0.84 12.08
CA ALA A 216 -15.82 -0.36 12.62
C ALA A 216 -14.30 -0.23 12.54
N LYS A 217 -13.56 -0.70 13.56
CA LYS A 217 -12.11 -0.90 13.45
C LYS A 217 -11.89 -2.19 12.65
N LEU A 218 -11.03 -2.15 11.63
CA LEU A 218 -10.63 -3.31 10.84
C LEU A 218 -9.40 -3.99 11.41
N ALA A 219 -8.43 -3.16 11.78
CA ALA A 219 -7.08 -3.57 12.13
C ALA A 219 -6.37 -2.46 12.91
N GLU A 220 -5.14 -2.77 13.31
CA GLU A 220 -4.23 -1.91 14.04
C GLU A 220 -2.85 -2.04 13.40
N GLY A 221 -2.10 -0.95 13.34
CA GLY A 221 -0.72 -0.96 12.87
C GLY A 221 0.21 -0.28 13.87
N SER A 222 1.51 -0.54 13.72
CA SER A 222 2.59 -0.01 14.57
C SER A 222 2.57 1.52 14.78
N TYR A 223 1.93 2.24 13.86
CA TYR A 223 1.81 3.70 13.87
C TYR A 223 0.36 4.22 13.97
N GLY A 224 -0.67 3.39 14.12
CA GLY A 224 -2.04 3.90 14.15
C GLY A 224 -3.17 2.87 14.08
N GLU A 225 -4.35 3.38 13.75
CA GLU A 225 -5.65 2.72 13.93
C GLU A 225 -6.45 2.74 12.62
N VAL A 226 -6.94 1.59 12.14
CA VAL A 226 -7.59 1.48 10.82
C VAL A 226 -9.10 1.27 10.96
N TYR A 227 -9.90 2.18 10.39
CA TYR A 227 -11.38 2.14 10.46
C TYR A 227 -12.04 2.04 9.09
N LYS A 228 -13.11 1.24 8.99
CA LYS A 228 -14.03 1.22 7.85
C LYS A 228 -15.28 2.02 8.17
N LEU A 229 -15.68 2.90 7.24
CA LEU A 229 -16.96 3.62 7.29
C LEU A 229 -17.93 3.03 6.26
N HIS A 230 -18.80 2.12 6.72
CA HIS A 230 -19.83 1.49 5.88
C HIS A 230 -21.11 2.33 5.83
N LEU A 231 -21.73 2.47 4.65
CA LEU A 231 -22.98 3.23 4.50
C LEU A 231 -24.17 2.51 5.18
N ARG A 232 -24.70 3.08 6.27
CA ARG A 232 -25.81 2.48 7.06
C ARG A 232 -27.00 2.06 6.21
N GLU A 233 -27.66 0.98 6.62
CA GLU A 233 -28.89 0.49 6.02
C GLU A 233 -30.04 1.51 6.01
N GLU A 234 -31.08 1.24 5.21
CA GLU A 234 -32.17 2.18 4.97
C GLU A 234 -33.03 2.49 6.21
N GLY A 235 -33.10 1.56 7.17
CA GLY A 235 -33.80 1.77 8.45
C GLY A 235 -33.04 2.61 9.48
N GLU A 236 -31.71 2.69 9.39
CA GLU A 236 -30.88 3.38 10.39
C GLU A 236 -30.42 4.78 9.97
N ARG A 237 -30.39 5.07 8.67
CA ARG A 237 -29.90 6.35 8.15
C ARG A 237 -30.99 7.43 8.09
N PRO A 238 -30.66 8.72 8.34
CA PRO A 238 -31.55 9.83 8.03
C PRO A 238 -31.97 9.85 6.56
N MET A 239 -33.22 10.24 6.29
CA MET A 239 -33.74 10.35 4.92
C MET A 239 -32.91 11.36 4.09
N VAL A 240 -32.40 10.90 2.95
CA VAL A 240 -31.62 11.69 1.99
C VAL A 240 -32.22 11.59 0.59
N SER A 241 -31.92 12.55 -0.29
CA SER A 241 -32.39 12.50 -1.69
C SER A 241 -31.83 11.28 -2.42
N LYS A 242 -32.61 10.75 -3.38
CA LYS A 242 -32.17 9.62 -4.24
C LYS A 242 -30.82 9.90 -4.94
N SER A 243 -30.58 11.15 -5.35
CA SER A 243 -29.31 11.58 -5.95
C SER A 243 -28.14 11.59 -4.96
N ARG A 244 -28.36 11.98 -3.70
CA ARG A 244 -27.33 11.88 -2.65
C ARG A 244 -27.06 10.44 -2.27
N LEU A 245 -28.09 9.59 -2.19
CA LEU A 245 -27.94 8.16 -1.92
C LEU A 245 -27.20 7.43 -3.04
N ALA A 246 -27.49 7.75 -4.31
CA ALA A 246 -26.76 7.22 -5.47
C ALA A 246 -25.29 7.63 -5.44
N ARG A 247 -24.98 8.89 -5.10
CA ARG A 247 -23.58 9.34 -4.89
C ARG A 247 -22.88 8.61 -3.75
N LEU A 248 -23.56 8.40 -2.61
CA LEU A 248 -22.97 7.68 -1.47
C LEU A 248 -22.72 6.20 -1.80
N ARG A 249 -23.63 5.54 -2.53
CA ARG A 249 -23.42 4.16 -3.02
C ARG A 249 -22.28 4.08 -4.06
N ALA A 250 -22.16 5.06 -4.95
CA ALA A 250 -21.09 5.12 -5.94
C ALA A 250 -19.72 5.53 -5.35
N TYR A 251 -19.70 6.08 -4.14
CA TYR A 251 -18.47 6.32 -3.36
C TYR A 251 -18.01 5.05 -2.63
N GLY A 252 -18.88 4.04 -2.50
CA GLY A 252 -18.59 2.82 -1.74
C GLY A 252 -18.28 3.08 -0.26
N ASP A 253 -17.69 2.08 0.36
CA ASP A 253 -17.09 2.20 1.69
C ASP A 253 -15.69 2.83 1.56
N GLY A 254 -15.25 3.51 2.62
CA GLY A 254 -13.89 4.05 2.72
C GLY A 254 -13.16 3.48 3.93
N VAL A 255 -11.85 3.31 3.78
CA VAL A 255 -10.92 2.92 4.84
C VAL A 255 -10.13 4.15 5.30
N PHE A 256 -9.96 4.27 6.62
CA PHE A 256 -9.45 5.47 7.29
C PHE A 256 -8.31 5.07 8.23
N LYS A 257 -7.06 5.27 7.80
CA LYS A 257 -5.85 5.09 8.63
C LYS A 257 -5.65 6.33 9.48
N VAL A 258 -5.85 6.21 10.80
CA VAL A 258 -5.80 7.30 11.78
C VAL A 258 -4.48 7.23 12.56
N VAL A 259 -3.59 8.17 12.30
CA VAL A 259 -2.22 8.20 12.83
C VAL A 259 -2.04 9.37 13.80
N PRO A 260 -1.59 9.17 15.05
CA PRO A 260 -1.21 10.27 15.93
C PRO A 260 0.02 10.97 15.37
N LEU A 261 0.00 12.30 15.35
CA LEU A 261 1.13 13.12 14.93
C LEU A 261 1.94 13.58 16.14
N ASN A 262 3.25 13.80 15.95
CA ASN A 262 4.12 14.39 16.97
C ASN A 262 3.58 15.73 17.49
N ALA A 263 3.77 15.96 18.79
CA ALA A 263 3.46 17.26 19.38
C ALA A 263 4.45 18.31 18.85
N PRO A 264 4.04 19.54 18.50
CA PRO A 264 4.96 20.54 17.93
C PRO A 264 6.15 20.90 18.83
N ARG A 265 6.01 20.70 20.15
CA ARG A 265 7.03 20.93 21.20
C ARG A 265 6.77 20.04 22.43
N GLY A 266 7.81 19.81 23.23
CA GLY A 266 7.71 19.11 24.52
C GLY A 266 7.92 17.59 24.41
N PRO A 267 7.75 16.82 25.51
CA PRO A 267 8.11 15.40 25.56
C PRO A 267 7.44 14.51 24.50
N GLY A 268 6.26 14.89 23.99
CA GLY A 268 5.54 14.19 22.93
C GLY A 268 5.99 14.50 21.50
N SER A 269 7.09 15.25 21.29
CA SER A 269 7.57 15.64 19.95
C SER A 269 8.46 14.60 19.26
N LYS A 270 8.66 13.43 19.88
CA LYS A 270 9.35 12.26 19.33
C LYS A 270 8.60 10.95 19.67
N LYS A 271 7.32 11.02 20.04
CA LYS A 271 6.54 9.87 20.52
C LYS A 271 5.80 9.15 19.39
N PHE A 272 5.50 9.86 18.31
CA PHE A 272 4.62 9.41 17.23
C PHE A 272 5.25 9.72 15.87
N THR A 273 4.48 9.58 14.79
CA THR A 273 4.93 9.87 13.42
C THR A 273 5.15 11.37 13.22
N SER A 274 6.15 11.73 12.41
CA SER A 274 6.44 13.11 12.01
C SER A 274 5.39 13.65 11.02
N ILE A 275 5.46 14.96 10.73
CA ILE A 275 4.60 15.59 9.71
C ILE A 275 5.08 15.21 8.31
N GLU A 276 6.39 15.08 8.18
CA GLU A 276 7.16 14.83 6.98
C GLU A 276 6.94 13.40 6.47
N GLU A 277 6.97 12.39 7.36
CA GLU A 277 6.66 10.99 7.01
C GLU A 277 5.23 10.84 6.47
N ILE A 278 4.23 11.48 7.10
CA ILE A 278 2.83 11.39 6.64
C ILE A 278 2.56 12.22 5.38
N ALA A 279 3.27 13.34 5.19
CA ALA A 279 3.22 14.05 3.92
C ALA A 279 3.83 13.20 2.78
N SER A 280 4.95 12.50 3.05
CA SER A 280 5.58 11.57 2.11
C SER A 280 4.67 10.38 1.77
N GLU A 281 4.07 9.73 2.77
CA GLU A 281 3.09 8.64 2.57
C GLU A 281 1.91 9.11 1.72
N ALA A 282 1.35 10.30 2.00
CA ALA A 282 0.25 10.87 1.23
C ALA A 282 0.63 11.21 -0.22
N LYS A 283 1.86 11.71 -0.46
CA LYS A 283 2.38 11.93 -1.81
C LYS A 283 2.53 10.61 -2.59
N MET A 284 3.13 9.60 -1.98
CA MET A 284 3.29 8.27 -2.61
C MET A 284 1.92 7.65 -2.93
N LEU A 285 0.97 7.66 -1.98
CA LEU A 285 -0.41 7.22 -2.21
C LEU A 285 -1.07 7.94 -3.41
N LYS A 286 -0.91 9.27 -3.52
CA LYS A 286 -1.45 10.05 -4.64
C LYS A 286 -0.75 9.80 -5.98
N TYR A 287 0.54 9.51 -5.97
CA TYR A 287 1.34 9.29 -7.18
C TYR A 287 1.15 7.87 -7.74
N LEU A 288 0.95 6.88 -6.86
CA LEU A 288 0.74 5.47 -7.21
C LEU A 288 -0.75 5.10 -7.40
N ASP A 289 -1.70 5.95 -6.97
CA ASP A 289 -3.15 5.82 -7.20
C ASP A 289 -3.56 5.42 -8.64
N PRO A 290 -2.88 5.86 -9.73
CA PRO A 290 -3.22 5.41 -11.09
C PRO A 290 -2.86 3.95 -11.40
N ILE A 291 -1.95 3.32 -10.64
CA ILE A 291 -1.37 2.01 -10.96
C ILE A 291 -2.32 0.87 -10.52
N PRO A 292 -2.66 -0.09 -11.40
CA PRO A 292 -3.39 -1.29 -11.00
C PRO A 292 -2.64 -2.08 -9.92
N GLY A 293 -3.38 -2.54 -8.89
CA GLY A 293 -2.79 -3.23 -7.75
C GLY A 293 -2.29 -2.32 -6.61
N PHE A 294 -2.41 -0.99 -6.72
CA PHE A 294 -2.10 -0.05 -5.63
C PHE A 294 -3.38 0.54 -4.98
N ALA A 295 -3.24 1.02 -3.75
CA ALA A 295 -4.33 1.55 -2.95
C ALA A 295 -4.84 2.88 -3.51
N ARG A 296 -6.15 2.99 -3.74
CA ARG A 296 -6.75 4.25 -4.23
C ARG A 296 -6.81 5.29 -3.12
N PHE A 297 -6.32 6.49 -3.39
CA PHE A 297 -6.29 7.60 -2.45
C PHE A 297 -7.50 8.51 -2.63
N ARG A 298 -8.20 8.84 -1.53
CA ARG A 298 -9.42 9.67 -1.56
C ARG A 298 -9.19 11.07 -1.04
N GLU A 299 -8.56 11.19 0.12
CA GLU A 299 -8.39 12.44 0.85
C GLU A 299 -7.41 12.28 2.01
N ILE A 300 -6.80 13.38 2.48
CA ILE A 300 -6.13 13.42 3.78
C ILE A 300 -6.65 14.56 4.65
N HIS A 301 -6.69 14.34 5.96
CA HIS A 301 -7.14 15.33 6.93
C HIS A 301 -6.19 15.42 8.12
N VAL A 302 -5.95 16.65 8.61
CA VAL A 302 -5.45 16.84 9.98
C VAL A 302 -6.60 17.17 10.91
N VAL A 303 -6.74 16.39 11.98
CA VAL A 303 -7.72 16.61 13.04
C VAL A 303 -7.05 16.80 14.42
N GLN A 304 -7.77 17.41 15.35
CA GLN A 304 -7.31 17.59 16.73
C GLN A 304 -8.39 17.23 17.76
N GLY A 305 -7.96 16.59 18.85
CA GLY A 305 -8.78 16.16 19.99
C GLY A 305 -8.59 14.68 20.31
N ARG A 306 -9.17 14.21 21.42
CA ARG A 306 -9.31 12.76 21.68
C ARG A 306 -10.40 12.14 20.80
N PHE A 307 -10.42 10.81 20.75
CA PHE A 307 -11.30 10.05 19.87
C PHE A 307 -12.80 10.37 20.08
N PRO A 308 -13.57 10.56 18.99
CA PRO A 308 -15.03 10.69 19.07
C PRO A 308 -15.68 9.38 19.51
N GLU A 309 -16.82 9.47 20.21
CA GLU A 309 -17.58 8.35 20.80
C GLU A 309 -17.79 7.16 19.84
N SER A 310 -18.03 7.42 18.54
CA SER A 310 -18.22 6.37 17.53
C SER A 310 -16.96 5.61 17.15
N PHE A 311 -15.80 6.29 17.17
CA PHE A 311 -14.50 5.66 16.89
C PHE A 311 -14.02 4.93 18.14
N GLN A 312 -14.21 5.52 19.33
CA GLN A 312 -13.92 4.84 20.58
C GLN A 312 -14.74 3.56 20.74
N LYS A 313 -16.06 3.58 20.54
CA LYS A 313 -16.89 2.36 20.58
C LYS A 313 -16.46 1.28 19.59
N ALA A 314 -15.93 1.66 18.44
CA ALA A 314 -15.37 0.73 17.46
C ALA A 314 -14.02 0.15 17.89
N TRP A 315 -13.20 0.94 18.60
CA TRP A 315 -11.96 0.50 19.26
C TRP A 315 -12.24 -0.42 20.46
N ASP A 316 -13.16 -0.03 21.34
CA ASP A 316 -13.59 -0.79 22.51
C ASP A 316 -14.08 -2.19 22.09
N HIS A 317 -14.99 -2.26 21.12
CA HIS A 317 -15.50 -3.52 20.58
C HIS A 317 -14.41 -4.39 19.92
N TYR A 318 -13.45 -3.77 19.25
CA TYR A 318 -12.30 -4.49 18.70
C TYR A 318 -11.44 -5.07 19.83
N LYS A 319 -11.14 -4.28 20.87
CA LYS A 319 -10.36 -4.75 22.03
C LYS A 319 -11.07 -5.83 22.87
N GLU A 320 -12.41 -5.90 22.80
CA GLU A 320 -13.23 -6.96 23.38
C GLU A 320 -13.30 -8.24 22.53
N THR A 321 -12.97 -8.18 21.23
CA THR A 321 -13.16 -9.30 20.27
C THR A 321 -11.90 -9.74 19.53
N LYS A 322 -10.76 -9.09 19.80
CA LYS A 322 -9.47 -9.30 19.13
C LYS A 322 -8.32 -9.18 20.11
N ASP A 323 -7.43 -10.17 20.07
CA ASP A 323 -6.23 -10.21 20.92
C ASP A 323 -5.09 -9.31 20.38
N ASP A 324 -5.10 -8.99 19.09
CA ASP A 324 -4.08 -8.22 18.35
C ASP A 324 -4.10 -6.69 18.62
N CYS A 325 -4.88 -6.22 19.58
CA CYS A 325 -5.01 -4.80 19.91
C CYS A 325 -4.03 -4.40 21.03
N LEU A 326 -2.86 -3.88 20.64
CA LEU A 326 -1.69 -3.57 21.48
C LEU A 326 -1.54 -2.05 21.73
N ASN A 327 -2.03 -1.21 20.83
CA ASN A 327 -1.95 0.25 20.91
C ASN A 327 -2.68 0.80 22.15
N PRO A 328 -2.20 1.93 22.70
CA PRO A 328 -2.76 2.49 23.92
C PRO A 328 -4.10 3.20 23.64
N ASP A 329 -5.12 2.95 24.48
CA ASP A 329 -6.47 3.53 24.41
C ASP A 329 -6.50 5.00 23.90
N PRO A 330 -7.10 5.26 22.72
CA PRO A 330 -7.20 6.60 22.12
C PRO A 330 -8.02 7.64 22.90
N SER A 331 -8.84 7.22 23.87
CA SER A 331 -9.55 8.11 24.79
C SER A 331 -8.78 8.41 26.08
N SER A 332 -7.75 7.62 26.42
CA SER A 332 -7.01 7.73 27.67
C SER A 332 -6.16 9.00 27.72
N LYS A 333 -6.37 9.79 28.79
CA LYS A 333 -5.55 10.98 29.10
C LYS A 333 -4.11 10.65 29.51
N LYS A 334 -3.77 9.39 29.76
CA LYS A 334 -2.38 8.94 29.95
C LYS A 334 -1.67 8.76 28.61
N SER A 335 -2.42 8.34 27.58
CA SER A 335 -1.93 8.02 26.24
C SER A 335 -1.78 9.27 25.38
N TYR A 336 -2.83 10.11 25.35
CA TYR A 336 -3.00 11.25 24.45
C TYR A 336 -3.60 12.47 25.17
N ALA A 337 -3.15 13.66 24.76
CA ALA A 337 -3.66 14.92 25.32
C ALA A 337 -5.05 15.28 24.75
N ASP A 338 -5.82 16.11 25.48
CA ASP A 338 -7.07 16.72 24.95
C ASP A 338 -6.83 17.59 23.68
N THR A 339 -5.56 17.91 23.38
CA THR A 339 -5.10 18.66 22.21
C THR A 339 -4.29 17.82 21.21
N GLN A 340 -4.30 16.48 21.31
CA GLN A 340 -3.59 15.58 20.39
C GLN A 340 -3.96 15.85 18.93
N LEU A 341 -2.96 15.84 18.04
CA LEU A 341 -3.10 15.92 16.59
C LEU A 341 -3.13 14.52 15.98
N TRP A 342 -3.93 14.34 14.94
CA TRP A 342 -3.96 13.10 14.15
C TRP A 342 -4.04 13.43 12.67
N ALA A 343 -3.35 12.65 11.85
CA ALA A 343 -3.70 12.51 10.44
C ALA A 343 -4.81 11.46 10.29
N ILE A 344 -5.65 11.65 9.30
CA ILE A 344 -6.60 10.65 8.81
C ILE A 344 -6.40 10.56 7.31
N VAL A 345 -5.87 9.42 6.85
CA VAL A 345 -5.69 9.08 5.44
C VAL A 345 -6.92 8.29 5.00
N GLU A 346 -7.66 8.77 4.01
CA GLU A 346 -8.85 8.10 3.46
C GLU A 346 -8.51 7.41 2.14
N MET A 347 -8.86 6.13 2.03
CA MET A 347 -8.56 5.23 0.92
C MET A 347 -9.79 4.39 0.53
N ASP A 348 -9.75 3.74 -0.63
CA ASP A 348 -10.72 2.71 -1.00
C ASP A 348 -10.66 1.48 -0.08
N ASP A 349 -11.78 0.75 -0.03
CA ASP A 349 -11.89 -0.55 0.63
C ASP A 349 -11.18 -1.65 -0.17
N ALA A 350 -9.90 -1.87 0.13
CA ALA A 350 -9.04 -2.84 -0.55
C ALA A 350 -9.43 -4.32 -0.31
N GLY A 351 -10.33 -4.61 0.64
CA GLY A 351 -10.83 -5.95 0.92
C GLY A 351 -10.34 -6.53 2.25
N CYS A 352 -9.73 -7.70 2.21
CA CYS A 352 -9.22 -8.41 3.39
C CYS A 352 -7.69 -8.50 3.34
N GLU A 353 -7.02 -8.18 4.46
CA GLU A 353 -5.59 -8.40 4.67
C GLU A 353 -5.25 -9.89 4.45
N LEU A 354 -4.24 -10.19 3.64
CA LEU A 354 -3.85 -11.55 3.26
C LEU A 354 -3.44 -12.37 4.51
N GLU A 355 -2.75 -11.76 5.47
CA GLU A 355 -2.44 -12.35 6.78
C GLU A 355 -3.65 -12.97 7.51
N LYS A 356 -4.84 -12.38 7.34
CA LYS A 356 -6.09 -12.84 7.97
C LYS A 356 -6.91 -13.76 7.04
N PHE A 357 -6.44 -14.02 5.82
CA PHE A 357 -7.07 -14.91 4.85
C PHE A 357 -6.62 -16.37 5.01
N SER A 358 -7.31 -17.28 4.31
CA SER A 358 -7.22 -18.72 4.49
C SER A 358 -7.29 -19.45 3.16
N TRP A 359 -6.24 -19.34 2.35
CA TRP A 359 -6.13 -20.02 1.06
C TRP A 359 -5.87 -21.52 1.21
N SER A 360 -6.25 -22.28 0.19
CA SER A 360 -6.04 -23.75 0.11
C SER A 360 -5.69 -24.24 -1.30
N SER A 361 -6.00 -23.45 -2.34
CA SER A 361 -5.81 -23.83 -3.73
C SER A 361 -4.65 -23.08 -4.38
N ILE A 362 -3.85 -23.77 -5.20
CA ILE A 362 -2.76 -23.16 -5.97
C ILE A 362 -3.24 -22.01 -6.86
N PHE A 363 -4.48 -22.05 -7.37
CA PHE A 363 -5.05 -20.94 -8.14
C PHE A 363 -5.09 -19.62 -7.35
N GLN A 364 -5.31 -19.67 -6.03
CA GLN A 364 -5.31 -18.48 -5.17
C GLN A 364 -3.87 -17.97 -4.95
N ILE A 365 -2.92 -18.89 -4.76
CA ILE A 365 -1.49 -18.56 -4.58
C ILE A 365 -0.92 -17.93 -5.84
N TYR A 366 -1.22 -18.50 -7.01
CA TYR A 366 -0.74 -18.06 -8.31
C TYR A 366 -1.27 -16.66 -8.66
N ASP A 367 -2.57 -16.43 -8.47
CA ASP A 367 -3.19 -15.12 -8.70
C ASP A 367 -2.67 -14.06 -7.72
N VAL A 368 -2.52 -14.39 -6.44
CA VAL A 368 -2.01 -13.44 -5.43
C VAL A 368 -0.54 -13.10 -5.69
N PHE A 369 0.31 -14.10 -5.99
CA PHE A 369 1.72 -13.86 -6.26
C PHE A 369 1.92 -12.99 -7.51
N TRP A 370 1.35 -13.39 -8.66
CA TRP A 370 1.53 -12.64 -9.90
C TRP A 370 0.80 -11.30 -9.90
N GLY A 371 -0.34 -11.18 -9.21
CA GLY A 371 -1.02 -9.90 -9.03
C GLY A 371 -0.15 -8.89 -8.28
N VAL A 372 0.60 -9.33 -7.26
CA VAL A 372 1.57 -8.48 -6.56
C VAL A 372 2.82 -8.21 -7.41
N ALA A 373 3.42 -9.22 -8.04
CA ALA A 373 4.62 -9.06 -8.86
C ALA A 373 4.39 -8.11 -10.05
N MET A 374 3.26 -8.25 -10.77
CA MET A 374 2.88 -7.35 -11.87
C MET A 374 2.48 -5.95 -11.42
N ALA A 375 2.07 -5.75 -10.16
CA ALA A 375 1.87 -4.42 -9.61
C ALA A 375 3.22 -3.76 -9.30
N LEU A 376 4.14 -4.48 -8.64
CA LEU A 376 5.50 -4.00 -8.34
C LEU A 376 6.26 -3.62 -9.62
N ALA A 377 6.27 -4.48 -10.65
CA ALA A 377 6.89 -4.20 -11.94
C ALA A 377 6.37 -2.90 -12.59
N ARG A 378 5.05 -2.63 -12.51
CA ARG A 378 4.46 -1.37 -13.01
C ARG A 378 4.89 -0.15 -12.19
N ALA A 379 5.13 -0.30 -10.89
CA ALA A 379 5.58 0.78 -10.02
C ALA A 379 7.10 1.02 -10.08
N GLU A 380 7.90 -0.02 -10.35
CA GLU A 380 9.32 0.08 -10.67
C GLU A 380 9.52 0.97 -11.91
N GLU A 381 8.88 0.64 -13.03
CA GLU A 381 8.94 1.43 -14.28
C GLU A 381 8.38 2.86 -14.11
N TYR A 382 7.23 3.03 -13.43
CA TYR A 382 6.57 4.34 -13.31
C TYR A 382 7.24 5.29 -12.31
N ALA A 383 7.85 4.76 -11.25
CA ALA A 383 8.23 5.54 -10.06
C ALA A 383 9.55 5.10 -9.40
N MET A 384 10.34 4.19 -9.98
CA MET A 384 11.53 3.62 -9.33
C MET A 384 11.19 3.12 -7.91
N PHE A 385 10.06 2.41 -7.81
CA PHE A 385 9.41 2.07 -6.54
C PHE A 385 10.03 0.86 -5.84
N GLU A 386 10.20 0.97 -4.53
CA GLU A 386 10.48 -0.16 -3.65
C GLU A 386 9.49 -0.17 -2.48
N HIS A 387 8.80 -1.28 -2.24
CA HIS A 387 7.82 -1.34 -1.15
C HIS A 387 8.49 -1.32 0.24
N ARG A 388 9.58 -2.06 0.38
CA ARG A 388 10.43 -2.22 1.58
C ARG A 388 9.77 -2.76 2.85
N ASP A 389 8.46 -2.93 2.89
CA ASP A 389 7.72 -3.55 4.01
C ASP A 389 6.52 -4.38 3.53
N LEU A 390 6.74 -5.33 2.61
CA LEU A 390 5.66 -6.08 1.95
C LEU A 390 5.34 -7.40 2.66
N HIS A 391 5.05 -7.32 3.97
CA HIS A 391 4.56 -8.46 4.74
C HIS A 391 3.09 -8.79 4.40
N LEU A 392 2.58 -9.94 4.89
CA LEU A 392 1.22 -10.42 4.56
C LEU A 392 0.08 -9.47 4.98
N GLY A 393 0.32 -8.56 5.93
CA GLY A 393 -0.66 -7.52 6.29
C GLY A 393 -0.78 -6.42 5.23
N ASN A 394 0.30 -6.15 4.50
CA ASN A 394 0.40 -5.09 3.49
C ASN A 394 -0.01 -5.53 2.07
N VAL A 395 -0.55 -6.75 1.93
CA VAL A 395 -1.28 -7.20 0.74
C VAL A 395 -2.74 -7.43 1.13
N CYS A 396 -3.65 -6.63 0.58
CA CYS A 396 -5.08 -6.88 0.63
C CYS A 396 -5.53 -7.71 -0.59
N ILE A 397 -6.62 -8.44 -0.41
CA ILE A 397 -7.29 -9.22 -1.46
C ILE A 397 -8.81 -8.99 -1.47
N ARG A 398 -9.42 -9.07 -2.66
CA ARG A 398 -10.86 -8.93 -2.86
C ARG A 398 -11.35 -9.91 -3.93
N SER A 399 -12.61 -10.35 -3.84
CA SER A 399 -13.22 -11.20 -4.86
C SER A 399 -13.86 -10.34 -5.95
N THR A 400 -13.51 -10.62 -7.20
CA THR A 400 -14.14 -10.01 -8.39
C THR A 400 -15.46 -10.70 -8.76
N ARG A 401 -15.85 -11.77 -8.05
CA ARG A 401 -17.08 -12.53 -8.32
C ARG A 401 -18.33 -11.75 -7.87
N PRO A 402 -19.46 -11.83 -8.61
CA PRO A 402 -20.69 -11.09 -8.25
C PRO A 402 -21.34 -11.47 -6.92
N ASP A 403 -20.94 -12.59 -6.30
CA ASP A 403 -21.38 -13.04 -4.98
C ASP A 403 -20.40 -12.67 -3.85
N GLY A 404 -19.24 -12.08 -4.18
CA GLY A 404 -18.16 -11.77 -3.23
C GLY A 404 -17.42 -13.00 -2.69
N SER A 405 -17.61 -14.19 -3.28
CA SER A 405 -17.05 -15.44 -2.77
C SER A 405 -15.52 -15.48 -2.91
N MET A 406 -14.83 -15.67 -1.79
CA MET A 406 -13.38 -15.86 -1.70
C MET A 406 -12.96 -17.34 -1.76
N GLU A 407 -13.92 -18.27 -1.86
CA GLU A 407 -13.65 -19.71 -1.94
C GLU A 407 -12.83 -20.06 -3.19
N PRO A 408 -12.02 -21.14 -3.17
CA PRO A 408 -11.37 -21.66 -4.37
C PRO A 408 -12.34 -21.81 -5.57
N PRO A 409 -11.86 -21.62 -6.80
CA PRO A 409 -12.68 -21.88 -7.99
C PRO A 409 -13.03 -23.36 -8.05
N SER A 410 -14.27 -23.70 -8.44
CA SER A 410 -14.61 -25.11 -8.64
C SER A 410 -13.93 -25.67 -9.88
N ASP A 411 -13.82 -27.00 -9.96
CA ASP A 411 -13.35 -27.72 -11.16
C ASP A 411 -14.02 -27.21 -12.46
N LEU A 412 -15.30 -26.82 -12.39
CA LEU A 412 -16.06 -26.34 -13.54
C LEU A 412 -15.76 -24.88 -13.88
N ASP A 413 -15.34 -24.06 -12.92
CA ASP A 413 -15.00 -22.65 -13.13
C ASP A 413 -13.57 -22.52 -13.66
N ALA A 414 -12.63 -23.25 -13.06
CA ALA A 414 -11.24 -23.34 -13.50
C ALA A 414 -11.08 -23.94 -14.91
N MET A 415 -12.06 -24.68 -15.44
CA MET A 415 -12.07 -25.14 -16.83
C MET A 415 -13.01 -24.34 -17.76
N ARG A 416 -13.66 -23.27 -17.24
CA ARG A 416 -14.39 -22.26 -18.03
C ARG A 416 -13.57 -21.00 -18.23
N GLN A 417 -12.78 -20.61 -17.25
CA GLN A 417 -11.79 -19.55 -17.34
C GLN A 417 -10.60 -20.08 -18.14
N SER A 418 -10.66 -19.92 -19.46
CA SER A 418 -9.66 -20.43 -20.40
C SER A 418 -8.47 -19.46 -20.55
N SER A 419 -7.89 -19.01 -19.44
CA SER A 419 -6.60 -18.29 -19.50
C SER A 419 -5.50 -19.31 -19.85
N SER A 420 -4.69 -18.99 -20.86
CA SER A 420 -3.55 -19.81 -21.26
C SER A 420 -2.41 -19.76 -20.24
N SER A 421 -2.29 -18.64 -19.53
CA SER A 421 -1.44 -18.45 -18.37
C SER A 421 -1.89 -19.27 -17.16
N GLY A 422 -3.20 -19.41 -16.95
CA GLY A 422 -3.77 -19.93 -15.69
C GLY A 422 -3.86 -18.87 -14.58
N PHE A 423 -3.46 -17.63 -14.88
CA PHE A 423 -3.74 -16.46 -14.04
C PHE A 423 -5.23 -16.08 -14.10
N GLY A 424 -5.71 -15.38 -13.07
CA GLY A 424 -7.10 -14.96 -12.88
C GLY A 424 -8.07 -16.08 -12.49
N THR A 425 -7.59 -17.32 -12.36
CA THR A 425 -8.42 -18.53 -12.20
C THR A 425 -9.13 -18.60 -10.85
N SER A 426 -8.60 -17.96 -9.80
CA SER A 426 -9.31 -17.80 -8.53
C SER A 426 -10.31 -16.65 -8.54
N SER A 427 -10.19 -15.71 -9.48
CA SER A 427 -10.97 -14.46 -9.53
C SER A 427 -10.77 -13.54 -8.32
N ILE A 428 -9.59 -13.64 -7.67
CA ILE A 428 -9.12 -12.74 -6.62
C ILE A 428 -8.30 -11.62 -7.27
N GLU A 429 -8.55 -10.37 -6.87
CA GLU A 429 -7.67 -9.22 -7.15
C GLU A 429 -6.85 -8.88 -5.89
N THR A 430 -5.62 -8.41 -6.08
CA THR A 430 -4.72 -7.94 -5.01
C THR A 430 -4.67 -6.42 -4.92
N THR A 431 -4.26 -5.89 -3.77
CA THR A 431 -3.96 -4.47 -3.59
C THR A 431 -2.86 -4.30 -2.54
N ILE A 432 -1.75 -3.69 -2.93
CA ILE A 432 -0.60 -3.38 -2.07
C ILE A 432 -0.89 -2.12 -1.25
N ILE A 433 -0.64 -2.14 0.07
CA ILE A 433 -0.98 -1.06 1.01
C ILE A 433 0.19 -0.71 1.96
N ASP A 434 0.07 0.44 2.63
CA ASP A 434 1.03 1.02 3.61
C ASP A 434 2.45 1.31 3.09
N TYR A 435 2.62 2.52 2.55
CA TYR A 435 3.88 2.95 1.92
C TYR A 435 4.83 3.67 2.89
N SER A 436 4.70 3.47 4.21
CA SER A 436 5.39 4.27 5.23
C SER A 436 6.91 4.02 5.33
N LEU A 437 7.39 2.86 4.87
CA LEU A 437 8.83 2.54 4.73
C LEU A 437 9.32 2.52 3.27
N SER A 438 8.43 2.73 2.30
CA SER A 438 8.72 2.63 0.86
C SER A 438 9.62 3.75 0.34
N ARG A 439 10.09 3.57 -0.91
CA ARG A 439 10.92 4.53 -1.65
C ARG A 439 10.40 4.73 -3.07
N ALA A 440 10.39 5.97 -3.56
CA ALA A 440 9.89 6.32 -4.90
C ALA A 440 10.49 7.65 -5.43
N ASP A 441 10.69 7.72 -6.74
CA ASP A 441 10.97 8.94 -7.50
C ASP A 441 9.65 9.64 -7.87
N LEU A 442 9.27 10.67 -7.11
CA LEU A 442 8.06 11.43 -7.36
C LEU A 442 8.34 12.58 -8.33
N ARG A 443 7.97 12.41 -9.61
CA ARG A 443 8.16 13.45 -10.63
C ARG A 443 7.10 14.56 -10.46
N LEU A 444 7.54 15.77 -10.10
CA LEU A 444 6.66 16.93 -9.87
C LEU A 444 6.20 17.57 -11.19
N ALA A 445 5.27 16.90 -11.87
CA ALA A 445 4.68 17.37 -13.11
C ALA A 445 3.75 18.59 -12.89
N ASP A 446 4.26 19.81 -13.12
CA ASP A 446 3.47 20.97 -13.59
C ASP A 446 4.31 22.22 -13.98
N LEU A 447 5.60 22.07 -14.34
CA LEU A 447 6.41 23.15 -14.93
C LEU A 447 6.39 23.06 -16.47
N PRO A 448 5.81 24.04 -17.21
CA PRO A 448 5.65 23.93 -18.67
C PRO A 448 6.94 23.97 -19.51
N ASP A 449 8.07 24.34 -18.90
CA ASP A 449 9.35 24.62 -19.56
C ASP A 449 10.47 23.66 -19.13
N ASP A 450 10.15 22.59 -18.37
CA ASP A 450 11.10 21.62 -17.82
C ASP A 450 10.55 20.17 -17.99
N PRO A 451 11.00 19.42 -19.02
CA PRO A 451 10.47 18.09 -19.33
C PRO A 451 11.15 16.96 -18.55
N GLU A 452 12.38 17.16 -18.05
CA GLU A 452 13.01 16.24 -17.08
C GLU A 452 12.35 16.38 -15.70
N GLY A 453 12.10 17.62 -15.27
CA GLY A 453 11.33 17.95 -14.07
C GLY A 453 12.08 17.74 -12.74
N VAL A 454 11.55 18.35 -11.68
CA VAL A 454 12.07 18.12 -10.32
C VAL A 454 11.56 16.78 -9.79
N VAL A 455 12.47 15.84 -9.63
CA VAL A 455 12.22 14.57 -8.93
C VAL A 455 12.38 14.78 -7.42
N GLU A 456 11.32 14.53 -6.66
CA GLU A 456 11.37 14.43 -5.20
C GLU A 456 11.50 12.95 -4.81
N ILE A 457 12.64 12.53 -4.25
CA ILE A 457 12.79 11.18 -3.74
C ILE A 457 12.05 11.06 -2.41
N ALA A 458 10.89 10.40 -2.41
CA ALA A 458 10.22 9.96 -1.21
C ALA A 458 10.98 8.74 -0.66
N SER A 459 11.42 8.79 0.59
CA SER A 459 12.06 7.66 1.27
C SER A 459 12.00 7.81 2.80
N SER A 460 12.05 6.68 3.51
CA SER A 460 12.34 6.62 4.95
C SER A 460 13.78 6.15 5.19
N ASP A 461 14.43 6.65 6.24
CA ASP A 461 15.72 6.13 6.72
C ASP A 461 15.44 4.97 7.69
N LEU A 462 15.66 3.73 7.24
CA LEU A 462 15.25 2.53 7.98
C LEU A 462 16.23 2.14 9.10
N ASP A 463 17.50 2.53 9.04
CA ASP A 463 18.45 2.27 10.14
C ASP A 463 18.02 2.97 11.44
N LYS A 464 17.32 4.11 11.32
CA LYS A 464 16.70 4.83 12.44
C LYS A 464 15.43 4.17 13.01
N LYS A 465 14.86 3.15 12.34
CA LYS A 465 13.60 2.50 12.73
C LYS A 465 13.79 1.30 13.69
N GLN A 466 15.02 0.89 13.98
CA GLN A 466 15.38 -0.23 14.88
C GLN A 466 14.88 -1.63 14.44
N ILE A 467 14.40 -1.77 13.20
CA ILE A 467 13.80 -3.02 12.68
C ILE A 467 14.80 -4.16 12.46
N PHE A 468 16.07 -3.85 12.17
CA PHE A 468 17.07 -4.86 11.77
C PHE A 468 17.64 -5.68 12.94
N ASP A 469 17.65 -5.11 14.15
CA ASP A 469 18.16 -5.77 15.35
C ASP A 469 17.12 -6.68 16.02
N ALA A 470 15.87 -6.66 15.56
CA ALA A 470 14.80 -7.52 16.04
C ALA A 470 15.10 -9.01 15.79
N VAL A 471 14.63 -9.86 16.71
CA VAL A 471 14.68 -11.32 16.63
C VAL A 471 13.24 -11.82 16.75
N GLY A 472 12.87 -12.83 15.97
CA GLY A 472 11.53 -13.43 16.03
C GLY A 472 11.42 -14.51 17.09
N GLU A 473 10.23 -14.66 17.69
CA GLU A 473 9.94 -15.69 18.69
C GLU A 473 9.58 -17.05 18.06
N ASP A 474 9.05 -17.05 16.83
CA ASP A 474 8.71 -18.25 16.04
C ASP A 474 9.28 -18.22 14.61
N GLU A 475 9.04 -19.27 13.82
CA GLU A 475 9.55 -19.41 12.45
C GLU A 475 9.09 -18.30 11.49
N ASP A 476 7.86 -17.81 11.64
CA ASP A 476 7.24 -16.84 10.71
C ASP A 476 7.72 -15.43 11.06
N GLU A 477 7.85 -15.13 12.36
CA GLU A 477 8.57 -13.95 12.82
C GLU A 477 10.04 -13.97 12.41
N ILE A 478 10.75 -15.10 12.56
CA ILE A 478 12.17 -15.22 12.17
C ILE A 478 12.33 -14.97 10.67
N LEU A 479 11.46 -15.54 9.83
CA LEU A 479 11.43 -15.30 8.39
C LEU A 479 11.20 -13.81 8.08
N LEU A 480 10.28 -13.15 8.78
CA LEU A 480 10.02 -11.71 8.64
C LEU A 480 11.21 -10.85 9.11
N ARG A 481 11.79 -11.11 10.29
CA ARG A 481 12.95 -10.36 10.81
C ARG A 481 14.18 -10.54 9.92
N ASN A 482 14.39 -11.74 9.38
CA ASN A 482 15.46 -12.00 8.42
C ASN A 482 15.21 -11.31 7.06
N THR A 483 13.96 -11.18 6.60
CA THR A 483 13.63 -10.47 5.36
C THR A 483 14.06 -9.00 5.38
N TYR A 484 13.88 -8.30 6.51
CA TYR A 484 14.46 -6.96 6.67
C TYR A 484 16.00 -6.95 6.63
N ARG A 485 16.66 -7.99 7.15
CA ARG A 485 18.13 -8.12 7.11
C ARG A 485 18.64 -8.40 5.70
N TYR A 486 17.99 -9.28 4.95
CA TYR A 486 18.27 -9.53 3.53
C TYR A 486 18.05 -8.28 2.68
N MET A 487 16.99 -7.51 2.95
CA MET A 487 16.75 -6.21 2.32
C MET A 487 17.87 -5.21 2.63
N ARG A 488 18.31 -5.10 3.90
CA ARG A 488 19.44 -4.22 4.27
C ARG A 488 20.73 -4.66 3.59
N ALA A 489 21.02 -5.96 3.56
CA ALA A 489 22.19 -6.50 2.87
C ALA A 489 22.16 -6.11 1.38
N THR A 490 21.04 -6.36 0.70
CA THR A 490 20.80 -5.94 -0.70
C THR A 490 21.13 -4.45 -0.93
N VAL A 491 20.68 -3.56 -0.04
CA VAL A 491 20.94 -2.11 -0.13
C VAL A 491 22.39 -1.72 0.18
N TYR A 492 23.08 -2.45 1.08
CA TYR A 492 24.43 -2.13 1.55
C TYR A 492 25.57 -2.80 0.77
N THR A 493 25.33 -3.96 0.14
CA THR A 493 26.36 -4.78 -0.54
C THR A 493 25.97 -5.21 -1.95
N GLY A 494 24.69 -5.10 -2.34
CA GLY A 494 24.11 -5.71 -3.54
C GLY A 494 23.74 -7.20 -3.38
N ASP A 495 24.17 -7.83 -2.29
CA ASP A 495 24.04 -9.26 -2.01
C ASP A 495 23.14 -9.49 -0.78
N PRO A 496 21.92 -10.06 -0.94
CA PRO A 496 21.01 -10.35 0.15
C PRO A 496 21.59 -11.27 1.25
N SER A 497 22.54 -12.15 0.92
CA SER A 497 23.10 -13.13 1.87
C SER A 497 24.00 -12.47 2.93
N GLN A 498 24.65 -11.35 2.59
CA GLN A 498 25.64 -10.65 3.41
C GLN A 498 25.01 -9.81 4.53
N THR A 499 24.30 -10.47 5.44
CA THR A 499 23.53 -9.87 6.54
C THR A 499 24.37 -9.33 7.72
N GLU A 500 25.70 -9.31 7.61
CA GLU A 500 26.56 -8.70 8.63
C GLU A 500 26.30 -7.18 8.74
N LYS A 501 26.24 -6.66 9.98
CA LYS A 501 25.84 -5.27 10.23
C LYS A 501 26.99 -4.29 9.97
N ILE A 502 27.21 -3.98 8.68
CA ILE A 502 28.08 -2.89 8.24
C ILE A 502 27.55 -1.55 8.79
N LYS A 503 28.49 -0.68 9.20
CA LYS A 503 28.25 0.68 9.71
C LYS A 503 27.34 1.49 8.77
N ASP A 504 26.37 2.18 9.36
CA ASP A 504 25.34 2.94 8.63
C ASP A 504 25.93 3.97 7.65
N ILE A 505 25.36 4.02 6.44
CA ILE A 505 25.76 4.93 5.36
C ILE A 505 24.67 6.02 5.20
N PRO A 506 24.94 7.29 5.57
CA PRO A 506 23.93 8.34 5.55
C PRO A 506 23.36 8.57 4.14
N GLY A 507 22.04 8.43 4.01
CA GLY A 507 21.32 8.65 2.75
C GLY A 507 21.15 7.41 1.87
N ILE A 508 21.73 6.25 2.21
CA ILE A 508 21.67 5.04 1.35
C ILE A 508 20.24 4.57 1.06
N TRP A 509 19.29 4.81 1.97
CA TRP A 509 17.87 4.50 1.76
C TRP A 509 17.15 5.47 0.78
N ALA A 510 17.80 6.51 0.26
CA ALA A 510 17.27 7.29 -0.87
C ALA A 510 17.66 6.71 -2.24
N GLU A 511 18.73 5.90 -2.30
CA GLU A 511 19.14 5.18 -3.50
C GLU A 511 18.07 4.17 -3.93
N TYR A 512 18.16 3.72 -5.19
CA TYR A 512 17.26 2.74 -5.79
C TYR A 512 17.93 1.37 -5.88
N ALA A 513 17.29 0.36 -5.30
CA ALA A 513 17.73 -1.03 -5.26
C ALA A 513 16.51 -1.96 -5.46
N PRO A 514 15.97 -2.11 -6.69
CA PRO A 514 14.72 -2.84 -6.92
C PRO A 514 14.76 -4.31 -6.52
N ARG A 515 15.95 -4.91 -6.36
CA ARG A 515 16.15 -6.25 -5.81
C ARG A 515 15.56 -6.41 -4.39
N THR A 516 15.28 -5.31 -3.66
CA THR A 516 14.51 -5.38 -2.41
C THR A 516 13.06 -5.85 -2.63
N ASN A 517 12.41 -5.50 -3.75
CA ASN A 517 11.10 -6.02 -4.12
C ASN A 517 11.16 -7.54 -4.36
N LEU A 518 12.24 -8.05 -4.96
CA LEU A 518 12.46 -9.49 -5.16
C LEU A 518 12.64 -10.25 -3.84
N VAL A 519 13.41 -9.69 -2.89
CA VAL A 519 13.53 -10.23 -1.52
C VAL A 519 12.15 -10.33 -0.85
N TRP A 520 11.29 -9.34 -1.04
CA TRP A 520 9.93 -9.34 -0.53
C TRP A 520 8.97 -10.29 -1.28
N LEU A 521 9.12 -10.47 -2.60
CA LEU A 521 8.38 -11.48 -3.36
C LEU A 521 8.76 -12.91 -2.94
N LEU A 522 10.04 -13.17 -2.65
CA LEU A 522 10.49 -14.44 -2.07
C LEU A 522 9.85 -14.70 -0.70
N PHE A 523 9.79 -13.68 0.18
CA PHE A 523 9.07 -13.76 1.45
C PHE A 523 7.59 -14.09 1.25
N LEU A 524 6.91 -13.37 0.35
CA LEU A 524 5.50 -13.58 0.04
C LEU A 524 5.23 -15.00 -0.46
N LEU A 525 6.04 -15.51 -1.41
CA LEU A 525 5.87 -16.84 -1.98
C LEU A 525 6.15 -17.96 -0.97
N LYS A 526 7.21 -17.83 -0.16
CA LYS A 526 7.51 -18.78 0.93
C LYS A 526 6.34 -18.87 1.92
N ASN A 527 5.74 -17.74 2.29
CA ASN A 527 4.55 -17.71 3.15
C ASN A 527 3.28 -18.29 2.47
N LEU A 528 3.02 -17.93 1.21
CA LEU A 528 1.88 -18.46 0.44
C LEU A 528 1.94 -19.99 0.33
N LEU A 529 3.13 -20.56 0.12
CA LEU A 529 3.29 -22.01 0.03
C LEU A 529 3.26 -22.69 1.41
N LYS A 530 3.93 -22.12 2.44
CA LYS A 530 3.91 -22.65 3.82
C LYS A 530 2.50 -22.72 4.41
N ASN A 531 1.72 -21.66 4.26
CA ASN A 531 0.44 -21.48 4.96
C ASN A 531 -0.78 -21.97 4.14
N ARG A 532 -0.55 -22.64 3.01
CA ARG A 532 -1.59 -23.29 2.20
C ARG A 532 -2.27 -24.40 3.01
N LYS A 533 -3.56 -24.23 3.34
CA LYS A 533 -4.32 -25.27 4.04
C LYS A 533 -4.59 -26.47 3.11
N PRO A 534 -4.66 -27.71 3.64
CA PRO A 534 -5.02 -28.88 2.84
C PRO A 534 -6.35 -28.66 2.11
N GLU A 535 -6.34 -28.85 0.79
CA GLU A 535 -7.55 -28.68 -0.02
C GLU A 535 -8.60 -29.69 0.43
N ALA A 536 -9.77 -29.20 0.83
CA ALA A 536 -10.82 -30.04 1.38
C ALA A 536 -11.34 -31.00 0.30
N VAL A 537 -10.93 -32.27 0.38
CA VAL A 537 -11.37 -33.33 -0.56
C VAL A 537 -12.89 -33.28 -0.65
N ALA A 538 -13.40 -32.95 -1.83
CA ALA A 538 -14.81 -32.72 -2.06
C ALA A 538 -15.62 -33.96 -1.64
N THR A 539 -16.23 -33.88 -0.45
CA THR A 539 -16.99 -34.99 0.10
C THR A 539 -18.20 -35.21 -0.78
N VAL A 540 -18.21 -36.33 -1.50
CA VAL A 540 -19.34 -36.75 -2.33
C VAL A 540 -20.59 -36.64 -1.46
N PRO A 541 -21.56 -35.76 -1.80
CA PRO A 541 -22.67 -35.48 -0.91
C PRO A 541 -23.37 -36.79 -0.58
N PRO A 542 -23.56 -37.12 0.72
CA PRO A 542 -24.00 -38.45 1.13
C PRO A 542 -25.29 -38.78 0.40
N ALA A 543 -25.23 -39.83 -0.42
CA ALA A 543 -26.24 -40.10 -1.45
C ALA A 543 -27.63 -40.05 -0.83
N GLN A 544 -28.46 -39.09 -1.27
CA GLN A 544 -29.77 -38.84 -0.67
C GLN A 544 -30.49 -40.17 -0.50
N PRO A 545 -30.91 -40.56 0.72
CA PRO A 545 -31.46 -41.87 0.97
C PRO A 545 -32.67 -42.03 0.04
N GLN A 546 -32.54 -42.98 -0.90
CA GLN A 546 -33.56 -43.19 -1.93
C GLN A 546 -34.92 -43.27 -1.24
N ARG A 547 -35.83 -42.35 -1.57
CA ARG A 547 -37.19 -42.38 -1.06
C ARG A 547 -37.81 -43.70 -1.49
N ARG A 548 -37.77 -44.70 -0.60
CA ARG A 548 -38.39 -46.00 -0.81
C ARG A 548 -39.84 -45.74 -1.19
N ALA A 549 -40.24 -46.19 -2.38
CA ALA A 549 -41.64 -46.17 -2.76
C ALA A 549 -42.44 -46.86 -1.66
N LEU A 550 -43.49 -46.19 -1.16
CA LEU A 550 -44.35 -46.75 -0.13
C LEU A 550 -44.92 -48.08 -0.62
N ALA A 551 -44.99 -49.07 0.26
CA ALA A 551 -45.31 -50.44 -0.10
C ALA A 551 -46.68 -50.55 -0.82
N PRO A 552 -46.84 -51.43 -1.83
CA PRO A 552 -48.10 -51.58 -2.53
C PRO A 552 -49.24 -51.96 -1.58
N CYS A 553 -50.34 -51.19 -1.59
CA CYS A 553 -51.52 -51.50 -0.80
C CYS A 553 -52.18 -52.80 -1.29
N SER A 554 -52.51 -53.70 -0.35
CA SER A 554 -53.06 -55.03 -0.66
C SER A 554 -54.40 -54.98 -1.40
N PRO A 555 -54.59 -55.73 -2.51
CA PRO A 555 -55.78 -55.61 -3.36
C PRO A 555 -56.97 -56.43 -2.81
N ASN A 556 -58.02 -55.75 -2.37
CA ASN A 556 -59.22 -56.40 -1.84
C ASN A 556 -60.30 -56.66 -2.91
N ARG A 557 -60.18 -57.82 -3.58
CA ARG A 557 -61.30 -58.70 -4.04
C ARG A 557 -62.48 -58.10 -4.85
N LYS A 558 -62.41 -58.30 -6.18
CA LYS A 558 -63.52 -58.44 -7.18
C LYS A 558 -64.41 -57.22 -7.45
N THR A 559 -64.59 -56.78 -8.70
CA THR A 559 -65.49 -57.45 -9.68
C THR A 559 -65.29 -57.00 -11.14
N THR A 560 -65.62 -57.91 -12.08
CA THR A 560 -66.13 -57.75 -13.47
C THR A 560 -66.30 -56.34 -14.08
N SER A 561 -66.03 -56.05 -15.36
CA SER A 561 -65.95 -56.92 -16.57
C SER A 561 -65.39 -56.21 -17.83
N ARG A 562 -65.17 -57.00 -18.90
CA ARG A 562 -65.13 -56.68 -20.36
C ARG A 562 -64.05 -55.75 -20.94
N ALA A 563 -63.29 -56.34 -21.87
CA ALA A 563 -62.57 -55.69 -22.97
C ALA A 563 -63.56 -55.43 -24.16
N PRO A 564 -63.19 -54.90 -25.37
CA PRO A 564 -61.89 -55.09 -26.05
C PRO A 564 -61.31 -53.88 -26.85
N ASP A 565 -60.10 -54.11 -27.40
CA ASP A 565 -59.46 -53.57 -28.63
C ASP A 565 -59.43 -52.05 -28.91
N SER A 566 -58.30 -51.46 -29.34
CA SER A 566 -57.51 -51.92 -30.50
C SER A 566 -56.14 -51.22 -30.67
N ALA A 567 -55.35 -51.72 -31.63
CA ALA A 567 -54.28 -51.03 -32.37
C ALA A 567 -53.02 -50.49 -31.65
N LYS A 568 -52.00 -51.36 -31.53
CA LYS A 568 -50.56 -51.01 -31.57
C LYS A 568 -50.17 -50.46 -32.96
N PRO A 569 -49.09 -49.67 -33.10
CA PRO A 569 -47.74 -50.24 -33.21
C PRO A 569 -46.68 -49.56 -32.31
N ALA A 570 -45.55 -50.24 -32.13
CA ALA A 570 -44.44 -49.78 -31.29
C ALA A 570 -43.18 -49.46 -32.12
N LYS A 571 -42.31 -48.60 -31.60
CA LYS A 571 -40.89 -48.54 -31.99
C LYS A 571 -39.99 -48.47 -30.74
N THR A 572 -38.93 -49.29 -30.78
CA THR A 572 -37.65 -49.19 -30.04
C THR A 572 -37.63 -48.53 -28.65
N LYS A 573 -37.45 -49.36 -27.62
CA LYS A 573 -36.66 -48.98 -26.43
C LYS A 573 -35.17 -49.09 -26.78
N GLU A 574 -34.41 -48.01 -26.67
CA GLU A 574 -32.97 -48.08 -26.38
C GLU A 574 -32.47 -46.77 -25.78
N HIS A 575 -31.21 -46.74 -25.34
CA HIS A 575 -30.50 -45.58 -24.77
C HIS A 575 -31.10 -44.94 -23.50
N ALA A 576 -30.93 -45.61 -22.35
CA ALA A 576 -30.96 -44.96 -21.03
C ALA A 576 -29.61 -45.04 -20.27
N GLY A 577 -28.77 -46.06 -20.53
CA GLY A 577 -27.50 -46.27 -19.81
C GLY A 577 -26.31 -45.45 -20.33
N ALA A 578 -26.22 -45.22 -21.65
CA ALA A 578 -25.05 -44.58 -22.26
C ALA A 578 -24.79 -43.15 -21.75
N GLY A 579 -25.85 -42.38 -21.51
CA GLY A 579 -25.76 -41.00 -21.04
C GLY A 579 -25.23 -40.84 -19.60
N ALA A 580 -25.19 -41.91 -18.81
CA ALA A 580 -24.54 -41.91 -17.50
C ALA A 580 -23.03 -42.16 -17.63
N LEU A 581 -22.64 -43.24 -18.32
CA LEU A 581 -21.23 -43.62 -18.53
C LEU A 581 -20.44 -42.54 -19.28
N VAL A 582 -21.04 -41.86 -20.26
CA VAL A 582 -20.40 -40.74 -20.98
C VAL A 582 -20.16 -39.54 -20.05
N LYS A 583 -21.12 -39.19 -19.18
CA LYS A 583 -20.95 -38.12 -18.19
C LYS A 583 -19.87 -38.44 -17.17
N GLU A 584 -19.78 -39.70 -16.73
CA GLU A 584 -18.76 -40.16 -15.77
C GLU A 584 -17.35 -40.17 -16.38
N HIS A 585 -17.21 -40.53 -17.66
CA HIS A 585 -15.94 -40.39 -18.38
C HIS A 585 -15.56 -38.92 -18.62
N GLN A 586 -16.55 -38.06 -18.91
CA GLN A 586 -16.31 -36.61 -19.04
C GLN A 586 -15.89 -35.97 -17.70
N SER A 587 -16.49 -36.36 -16.56
CA SER A 587 -16.07 -35.84 -15.25
C SER A 587 -14.70 -36.34 -14.82
N LYS A 588 -14.35 -37.61 -15.11
CA LYS A 588 -13.00 -38.15 -14.85
C LYS A 588 -11.93 -37.48 -15.73
N GLY A 589 -12.24 -37.22 -17.00
CA GLY A 589 -11.37 -36.47 -17.91
C GLY A 589 -11.20 -34.99 -17.51
N LEU A 590 -12.27 -34.35 -17.01
CA LEU A 590 -12.25 -33.01 -16.43
C LEU A 590 -11.29 -32.94 -15.23
N GLN A 591 -11.50 -33.80 -14.22
CA GLN A 591 -10.67 -33.86 -13.02
C GLN A 591 -9.20 -34.12 -13.34
N SER A 592 -8.91 -35.03 -14.28
CA SER A 592 -7.53 -35.30 -14.73
C SER A 592 -6.85 -34.07 -15.37
N LYS A 593 -7.58 -33.26 -16.15
CA LYS A 593 -7.04 -32.00 -16.72
C LYS A 593 -6.71 -30.98 -15.63
N ILE A 594 -7.59 -30.82 -14.65
CA ILE A 594 -7.45 -29.81 -13.59
C ILE A 594 -6.35 -30.21 -12.61
N ALA A 595 -6.24 -31.50 -12.26
CA ALA A 595 -5.11 -32.01 -11.50
C ALA A 595 -3.77 -31.73 -12.22
N LYS A 596 -3.72 -31.93 -13.56
CA LYS A 596 -2.53 -31.56 -14.35
C LYS A 596 -2.28 -30.05 -14.35
N LEU A 597 -3.31 -29.21 -14.46
CA LEU A 597 -3.15 -27.75 -14.41
C LEU A 597 -2.62 -27.30 -13.03
N LYS A 598 -3.19 -27.82 -11.93
CA LYS A 598 -2.70 -27.58 -10.57
C LYS A 598 -1.22 -27.94 -10.44
N GLN A 599 -0.83 -29.12 -10.90
CA GLN A 599 0.57 -29.57 -10.88
C GLN A 599 1.50 -28.65 -11.71
N VAL A 600 1.04 -28.12 -12.85
CA VAL A 600 1.81 -27.16 -13.65
C VAL A 600 1.98 -25.82 -12.92
N LEU A 601 0.93 -25.32 -12.26
CA LEU A 601 1.02 -24.08 -11.47
C LEU A 601 1.89 -24.28 -10.21
N GLU A 602 1.83 -25.46 -9.58
CA GLU A 602 2.69 -25.84 -8.45
C GLU A 602 4.17 -25.84 -8.87
N GLY A 603 4.54 -26.56 -9.94
CA GLY A 603 5.91 -26.59 -10.45
C GLY A 603 6.43 -25.23 -10.95
N ARG A 604 5.56 -24.35 -11.45
CA ARG A 604 5.93 -22.95 -11.77
C ARG A 604 6.28 -22.16 -10.50
N MET A 605 5.52 -22.32 -9.42
CA MET A 605 5.81 -21.64 -8.15
C MET A 605 7.06 -22.21 -7.46
N GLU A 606 7.33 -23.51 -7.60
CA GLU A 606 8.61 -24.11 -7.22
C GLU A 606 9.77 -23.48 -8.03
N THR A 607 9.62 -23.36 -9.36
CA THR A 607 10.65 -22.70 -10.20
C THR A 607 10.87 -21.23 -9.82
N VAL A 608 9.84 -20.49 -9.40
CA VAL A 608 10.01 -19.11 -8.91
C VAL A 608 10.75 -19.04 -7.56
N LEU A 609 10.61 -20.04 -6.68
CA LEU A 609 11.44 -20.11 -5.47
C LEU A 609 12.93 -20.29 -5.83
N ASP A 610 13.23 -21.13 -6.81
CA ASP A 610 14.60 -21.37 -7.28
C ASP A 610 15.19 -20.12 -7.95
N LEU A 611 14.44 -19.46 -8.85
CA LEU A 611 14.86 -18.21 -9.52
C LEU A 611 15.15 -17.07 -8.54
N LEU A 612 14.41 -17.00 -7.43
CA LEU A 612 14.51 -15.97 -6.41
C LEU A 612 15.36 -16.38 -5.18
N ASP A 613 16.09 -17.50 -5.23
CA ASP A 613 16.92 -17.89 -4.09
C ASP A 613 18.04 -16.86 -3.81
N LEU A 614 18.39 -16.70 -2.53
CA LEU A 614 19.31 -15.65 -2.08
C LEU A 614 20.79 -16.01 -2.31
N GLU A 615 21.11 -17.29 -2.49
CA GLU A 615 22.47 -17.79 -2.71
C GLU A 615 22.65 -18.36 -4.13
N HIS A 616 21.61 -18.98 -4.70
CA HIS A 616 21.67 -19.72 -5.97
C HIS A 616 20.66 -19.21 -7.02
N GLY A 617 20.01 -18.07 -6.78
CA GLY A 617 19.04 -17.46 -7.68
C GLY A 617 19.65 -17.02 -9.02
N HIS A 618 18.78 -16.68 -9.98
CA HIS A 618 19.20 -16.35 -11.34
C HIS A 618 19.96 -15.02 -11.38
N GLU A 619 21.21 -15.00 -11.88
CA GLU A 619 22.11 -13.84 -11.79
C GLU A 619 21.51 -12.55 -12.40
N ASP A 620 20.82 -12.65 -13.53
CA ASP A 620 20.18 -11.51 -14.22
C ASP A 620 18.92 -10.97 -13.51
N MET A 621 18.41 -11.61 -12.44
CA MET A 621 17.12 -11.29 -11.82
C MET A 621 17.27 -10.10 -10.84
N CYS A 622 17.07 -8.88 -11.36
CA CYS A 622 17.40 -7.62 -10.67
C CYS A 622 16.19 -6.87 -10.10
N CYS A 623 15.02 -6.96 -10.74
CA CYS A 623 13.78 -6.28 -10.35
C CYS A 623 12.53 -7.16 -10.58
N ALA A 624 11.37 -6.74 -10.07
CA ALA A 624 10.12 -7.46 -10.29
C ALA A 624 9.68 -7.44 -11.78
N ALA A 625 10.08 -6.42 -12.55
CA ALA A 625 9.85 -6.41 -14.00
C ALA A 625 10.61 -7.54 -14.74
N ASP A 626 11.85 -7.86 -14.35
CA ASP A 626 12.60 -9.00 -14.92
C ASP A 626 11.88 -10.33 -14.69
N LEU A 627 11.32 -10.51 -13.48
CA LEU A 627 10.57 -11.70 -13.10
C LEU A 627 9.28 -11.87 -13.89
N VAL A 628 8.58 -10.75 -14.17
CA VAL A 628 7.37 -10.73 -15.00
C VAL A 628 7.73 -10.98 -16.47
N ALA A 629 8.82 -10.39 -16.98
CA ALA A 629 9.31 -10.64 -18.34
C ALA A 629 9.66 -12.13 -18.54
N TYR A 630 10.44 -12.72 -17.63
CA TYR A 630 10.75 -14.15 -17.62
C TYR A 630 9.48 -15.03 -17.63
N ALA A 631 8.45 -14.63 -16.87
CA ALA A 631 7.17 -15.34 -16.82
C ALA A 631 6.36 -15.20 -18.12
N MET A 632 6.47 -14.08 -18.83
CA MET A 632 5.85 -13.90 -20.15
C MET A 632 6.56 -14.73 -21.22
N ASP A 633 7.90 -14.68 -21.28
CA ASP A 633 8.72 -15.50 -22.19
C ASP A 633 8.51 -17.00 -21.96
N SER A 634 8.36 -17.40 -20.69
CA SER A 634 8.08 -18.79 -20.30
C SER A 634 6.62 -19.23 -20.52
N GLN A 635 5.75 -18.34 -21.05
CA GLN A 635 4.31 -18.57 -21.26
C GLN A 635 3.55 -18.92 -19.97
N TRP A 636 3.99 -18.33 -18.85
CA TRP A 636 3.35 -18.40 -17.55
C TRP A 636 2.32 -17.28 -17.36
N LEU A 637 2.60 -16.11 -17.94
CA LEU A 637 1.68 -14.98 -18.10
C LEU A 637 1.50 -14.68 -19.61
N VAL A 638 0.48 -13.90 -19.95
CA VAL A 638 0.31 -13.28 -21.27
C VAL A 638 0.25 -11.76 -21.16
N GLU A 639 0.39 -11.04 -22.29
CA GLU A 639 0.31 -9.56 -22.30
C GLU A 639 -1.01 -9.04 -21.68
N GLU A 640 -2.13 -9.74 -21.91
CA GLU A 640 -3.44 -9.40 -21.36
C GLU A 640 -3.58 -9.66 -19.85
N ASP A 641 -2.63 -10.35 -19.20
CA ASP A 641 -2.56 -10.42 -17.73
C ASP A 641 -1.89 -9.16 -17.14
N PHE A 642 -1.06 -8.46 -17.94
CA PHE A 642 -0.24 -7.34 -17.49
C PHE A 642 -0.82 -5.95 -17.79
N PHE A 643 -1.42 -5.71 -18.97
CA PHE A 643 -1.79 -4.35 -19.42
C PHE A 643 -3.17 -3.84 -18.96
#